data_AF-A0A8J4B4N5-F1
#
_entry.id   AF-A0A8J4B4N5-F1
#
_cell.length_a   1.000
_cell.length_b   1.000
_cell.length_c   1.000
_cell.angle_alpha   90.00
_cell.angle_beta   90.00
_cell.angle_gamma   90.00
#
_symmetry.space_group_name_H-M   'P 1'
#
loop_
_entity.id
_entity.type
_entity.pdbx_description
1 polymer ?
#
loop_
_entity_poly.entity_id
_entity_poly.type
_entity_poly.pdbx_seq_one_letter_code
_entity_poly.pdbx_strand_id
1 'polypeptide(L)'
;MFAPTASGPIFETNRSMSRIYYLSPAYLVFVILFINAVQASCPPSPVVLHSTLASECSQEPARSTIACSMYRLCKNENLDPPIFPVICNTWRVASSLCSDDPNYIGSIALCNQLQASYQDTTQFRSCMMPYPGLRNTSEIRYLHVQACGSMANPAEMLGCLSCTAESCSDPLLSYSHGCYDMDMGHCNPWINFCLSADASPSGYGAVELCVNPKYRSQVVMAPSRPPSPPPDPPTPALTRPPPPWSPSATKPPPPSGSKPGTSVAGNSPPASPLLPWAPPPGMGNRSQPLSVMPSCVTNPSVHECASYEYPSTSITADLISLCTSMPYMPGCTVRTACQVGQVSGAFCRPMTLLATVCADMPSMAGCKSYVMMCTNTSAVQQCQKFPAIPGLPSTSAARRAVIDMCGSMEMVQCDTCNKLSCPDYIGAMSSMCTEMPYMVGCDVYAAWCEASAAWEQPASGDGSSVRHYCGGAEVYEGASSSSDIPSMLMFFHQRTREILLFRTWLPKTTGEAVGSFIAITAMSLVSVLLRNAQHILVTAAATGRLGPLLAPNLEPPVLWWLPSRGQLLLNLLSSIITLVVSTLDLFTMLIAMTFNGAYFAAVVLGYGLGTLLLGHLRENYQRHTYGAASPSPTGIAGGDMESCCGGSAVPPATIIGLGSSAINGGGNAMAVTAANGGIGSFRVSSRQVELTDGRRS
;
A
#
# COMPACT_ATOMS: atom_id res chain seq x y z
N MET A 1 11.83 32.34 -63.24
CA MET A 1 12.88 31.32 -62.99
C MET A 1 12.78 30.90 -61.53
N PHE A 2 12.54 29.60 -61.33
CA PHE A 2 12.54 28.81 -60.09
C PHE A 2 11.59 29.18 -58.94
N ALA A 3 10.55 28.34 -58.83
CA ALA A 3 9.76 28.08 -57.63
C ALA A 3 10.55 27.24 -56.61
N PRO A 4 10.17 27.26 -55.32
CA PRO A 4 10.55 26.22 -54.38
C PRO A 4 9.40 25.21 -54.17
N THR A 5 9.79 23.96 -54.27
CA THR A 5 9.06 22.72 -54.08
C THR A 5 8.69 22.45 -52.63
N ALA A 6 7.47 21.94 -52.43
CA ALA A 6 7.02 21.28 -51.22
C ALA A 6 7.62 19.87 -51.10
N SER A 7 8.07 19.49 -49.90
CA SER A 7 8.02 18.11 -49.38
C SER A 7 8.58 18.09 -47.95
N GLY A 8 7.70 17.82 -46.98
CA GLY A 8 8.04 17.56 -45.58
C GLY A 8 6.90 16.77 -44.94
N PRO A 9 7.17 15.61 -44.31
CA PRO A 9 6.15 14.64 -43.98
C PRO A 9 5.34 15.02 -42.74
N ILE A 10 4.08 14.61 -42.80
CA ILE A 10 3.07 14.59 -41.74
C ILE A 10 3.62 13.77 -40.57
N PHE A 11 3.95 14.42 -39.46
CA PHE A 11 4.03 13.77 -38.16
C PHE A 11 2.67 13.95 -37.48
N GLU A 12 1.87 12.89 -37.53
CA GLU A 12 0.69 12.70 -36.69
C GLU A 12 1.08 12.91 -35.22
N THR A 13 0.62 14.02 -34.65
CA THR A 13 0.64 14.24 -33.22
C THR A 13 -0.48 13.41 -32.60
N ASN A 14 -0.18 12.13 -32.33
CA ASN A 14 -1.04 11.29 -31.52
C ASN A 14 -0.88 11.68 -30.04
N ARG A 15 -1.43 12.85 -29.69
CA ARG A 15 -1.64 13.28 -28.29
C ARG A 15 -2.85 12.52 -27.77
N SER A 16 -2.62 11.28 -27.34
CA SER A 16 -3.57 10.57 -26.49
C SER A 16 -3.63 11.29 -25.14
N MET A 17 -4.57 12.22 -25.01
CA MET A 17 -5.02 12.74 -23.72
C MET A 17 -5.52 11.53 -22.92
N SER A 18 -4.75 11.11 -21.92
CA SER A 18 -5.31 10.37 -20.79
C SER A 18 -6.28 11.30 -20.05
N ARG A 19 -7.53 11.35 -20.52
CA ARG A 19 -8.67 11.82 -19.74
C ARG A 19 -8.89 10.80 -18.63
N ILE A 20 -8.27 11.03 -17.48
CA ILE A 20 -8.75 10.45 -16.24
C ILE A 20 -10.09 11.14 -15.97
N TYR A 21 -11.18 10.50 -16.36
CA TYR A 21 -12.51 10.92 -15.99
C TYR A 21 -12.61 10.84 -14.46
N TYR A 22 -12.76 11.99 -13.80
CA TYR A 22 -13.24 12.03 -12.42
C TYR A 22 -14.61 11.38 -12.40
N LEU A 23 -14.65 10.13 -11.95
CA LEU A 23 -15.88 9.40 -11.76
C LEU A 23 -16.65 10.11 -10.64
N SER A 24 -17.72 10.80 -11.03
CA SER A 24 -18.72 11.33 -10.11
C SER A 24 -19.10 10.25 -9.08
N PRO A 25 -19.42 10.60 -7.82
CA PRO A 25 -19.96 9.63 -6.86
C PRO A 25 -21.15 8.84 -7.42
N ALA A 26 -21.88 9.38 -8.41
CA ALA A 26 -22.93 8.66 -9.15
C ALA A 26 -22.39 7.49 -10.00
N TYR A 27 -21.18 7.60 -10.57
CA TYR A 27 -20.55 6.55 -11.35
C TYR A 27 -19.92 5.47 -10.46
N LEU A 28 -19.40 5.83 -9.29
CA LEU A 28 -19.00 4.84 -8.28
C LEU A 28 -20.20 4.01 -7.82
N VAL A 29 -21.35 4.66 -7.60
CA VAL A 29 -22.63 3.97 -7.33
C VAL A 29 -23.03 3.11 -8.53
N PHE A 30 -22.85 3.59 -9.77
CA PHE A 30 -23.16 2.79 -10.97
C PHE A 30 -22.25 1.56 -11.12
N VAL A 31 -20.94 1.68 -10.85
CA VAL A 31 -19.98 0.56 -10.88
C VAL A 31 -20.27 -0.43 -9.76
N ILE A 32 -20.58 0.03 -8.54
CA ILE A 32 -20.99 -0.83 -7.43
C ILE A 32 -22.31 -1.54 -7.79
N LEU A 33 -23.29 -0.84 -8.37
CA LEU A 33 -24.54 -1.44 -8.82
C LEU A 33 -24.33 -2.42 -9.99
N PHE A 34 -23.40 -2.15 -10.90
CA PHE A 34 -23.10 -3.04 -12.04
C PHE A 34 -22.33 -4.29 -11.59
N ILE A 35 -21.39 -4.17 -10.66
CA ILE A 35 -20.71 -5.32 -10.03
C ILE A 35 -21.72 -6.18 -9.26
N ASN A 36 -22.63 -5.56 -8.51
CA ASN A 36 -23.72 -6.28 -7.84
C ASN A 36 -24.71 -6.91 -8.83
N ALA A 37 -24.98 -6.27 -9.98
CA ALA A 37 -25.86 -6.81 -11.02
C ALA A 37 -25.23 -8.00 -11.78
N VAL A 38 -23.92 -7.98 -12.02
CA VAL A 38 -23.19 -9.11 -12.61
C VAL A 38 -23.10 -10.26 -11.61
N GLN A 39 -22.86 -9.99 -10.32
CA GLN A 39 -22.94 -11.03 -9.29
C GLN A 39 -24.35 -11.62 -9.14
N ALA A 40 -25.41 -10.87 -9.44
CA ALA A 40 -26.79 -11.36 -9.42
C ALA A 40 -27.14 -12.35 -10.56
N SER A 41 -26.26 -12.52 -11.56
CA SER A 41 -26.46 -13.42 -12.70
C SER A 41 -25.86 -14.83 -12.53
N CYS A 42 -25.05 -15.03 -11.47
CA CYS A 42 -24.56 -16.35 -11.12
C CYS A 42 -25.54 -17.04 -10.19
N PRO A 43 -25.98 -18.29 -10.47
CA PRO A 43 -26.72 -19.07 -9.49
C PRO A 43 -25.89 -19.25 -8.22
N PRO A 44 -26.53 -19.43 -7.05
CA PRO A 44 -25.81 -19.69 -5.80
C PRO A 44 -24.86 -20.87 -5.99
N SER A 45 -23.62 -20.74 -5.50
CA SER A 45 -22.59 -21.75 -5.67
C SER A 45 -23.07 -23.10 -5.14
N PRO A 46 -23.01 -24.20 -5.93
CA PRO A 46 -23.38 -25.51 -5.43
C PRO A 46 -22.48 -25.91 -4.27
N VAL A 47 -23.06 -26.58 -3.27
CA VAL A 47 -22.32 -27.05 -2.10
C VAL A 47 -21.41 -28.19 -2.52
N VAL A 48 -20.09 -27.96 -2.48
CA VAL A 48 -19.09 -29.01 -2.71
C VAL A 48 -18.65 -29.58 -1.37
N LEU A 49 -18.93 -30.86 -1.15
CA LEU A 49 -18.55 -31.57 0.07
C LEU A 49 -17.04 -31.86 0.09
N HIS A 50 -16.42 -31.76 1.28
CA HIS A 50 -15.00 -32.10 1.46
C HIS A 50 -14.67 -33.53 1.04
N SER A 51 -15.59 -34.49 1.23
CA SER A 51 -15.42 -35.88 0.81
C SER A 51 -15.30 -36.03 -0.70
N THR A 52 -16.07 -35.24 -1.46
CA THR A 52 -16.02 -35.23 -2.93
C THR A 52 -14.69 -34.66 -3.42
N LEU A 53 -14.23 -33.54 -2.85
CA LEU A 53 -12.90 -33.01 -3.17
C LEU A 53 -11.78 -33.97 -2.76
N ALA A 54 -11.89 -34.63 -1.60
CA ALA A 54 -10.92 -35.62 -1.17
C ALA A 54 -10.80 -36.79 -2.14
N SER A 55 -11.94 -37.32 -2.62
CA SER A 55 -11.93 -38.42 -3.59
C SER A 55 -11.34 -38.00 -4.93
N GLU A 56 -11.71 -36.82 -5.44
CA GLU A 56 -11.18 -36.32 -6.71
C GLU A 56 -9.67 -36.03 -6.62
N CYS A 57 -9.23 -35.35 -5.56
CA CYS A 57 -7.81 -35.03 -5.35
C CYS A 57 -6.93 -36.23 -4.97
N SER A 58 -7.51 -37.41 -4.77
CA SER A 58 -6.76 -38.65 -4.57
C SER A 58 -6.47 -39.40 -5.87
N GLN A 59 -7.16 -39.08 -6.97
CA GLN A 59 -7.03 -39.77 -8.25
C GLN A 59 -5.99 -39.09 -9.14
N GLU A 60 -5.20 -39.87 -9.88
CA GLU A 60 -4.35 -39.35 -10.95
C GLU A 60 -5.19 -39.12 -12.22
N PRO A 61 -4.98 -38.01 -12.97
CA PRO A 61 -3.91 -37.02 -12.82
C PRO A 61 -4.25 -35.84 -11.89
N ALA A 62 -5.48 -35.77 -11.38
CA ALA A 62 -6.02 -34.64 -10.60
C ALA A 62 -5.21 -34.34 -9.33
N ARG A 63 -4.59 -35.36 -8.72
CA ARG A 63 -3.73 -35.23 -7.54
C ARG A 63 -2.59 -34.22 -7.73
N SER A 64 -2.08 -34.08 -8.95
CA SER A 64 -0.98 -33.16 -9.27
C SER A 64 -1.43 -31.76 -9.65
N THR A 65 -2.72 -31.43 -9.56
CA THR A 65 -3.23 -30.09 -9.87
C THR A 65 -2.92 -29.07 -8.77
N ILE A 66 -2.85 -27.80 -9.14
CA ILE A 66 -2.72 -26.68 -8.21
C ILE A 66 -3.86 -26.69 -7.18
N ALA A 67 -5.09 -26.92 -7.64
CA ALA A 67 -6.27 -26.94 -6.77
C ALA A 67 -6.18 -28.05 -5.71
N CYS A 68 -5.75 -29.25 -6.10
CA CYS A 68 -5.59 -30.35 -5.15
C CYS A 68 -4.39 -30.16 -4.21
N SER A 69 -3.34 -29.48 -4.68
CA SER A 69 -2.24 -29.05 -3.81
C SER A 69 -2.73 -28.06 -2.74
N MET A 70 -3.54 -27.06 -3.14
CA MET A 70 -4.19 -26.13 -2.21
C MET A 70 -5.11 -26.85 -1.23
N TYR A 71 -5.93 -27.80 -1.69
CA TYR A 71 -6.80 -28.61 -0.84
C TYR A 71 -6.02 -29.37 0.25
N ARG A 72 -4.89 -29.99 -0.12
CA ARG A 72 -4.03 -30.70 0.84
C ARG A 72 -3.44 -29.76 1.88
N LEU A 73 -2.96 -28.59 1.45
CA LEU A 73 -2.45 -27.57 2.37
C LEU A 73 -3.55 -27.08 3.32
N CYS A 74 -4.75 -26.82 2.81
CA CYS A 74 -5.92 -26.44 3.61
C CYS A 74 -6.36 -27.48 4.64
N LYS A 75 -6.08 -28.76 4.39
CA LYS A 75 -6.37 -29.87 5.33
C LYS A 75 -5.22 -30.13 6.30
N ASN A 76 -4.04 -29.55 6.09
CA ASN A 76 -2.89 -29.80 6.93
C ASN A 76 -3.02 -28.99 8.23
N GLU A 77 -3.54 -29.64 9.27
CA GLU A 77 -3.70 -29.07 10.61
C GLU A 77 -2.36 -28.72 11.29
N ASN A 78 -1.24 -29.22 10.75
CA ASN A 78 0.10 -28.93 11.28
C ASN A 78 0.72 -27.65 10.69
N LEU A 79 0.02 -26.93 9.80
CA LEU A 79 0.50 -25.64 9.31
C LEU A 79 0.33 -24.58 10.41
N ASP A 80 1.43 -23.94 10.77
CA ASP A 80 1.46 -22.81 11.69
C ASP A 80 2.08 -21.59 10.97
N PRO A 81 1.26 -20.59 10.57
CA PRO A 81 -0.18 -20.49 10.78
C PRO A 81 -1.02 -21.33 9.79
N PRO A 82 -2.26 -21.70 10.15
CA PRO A 82 -3.16 -22.41 9.23
C PRO A 82 -3.53 -21.52 8.04
N ILE A 83 -3.72 -22.13 6.86
CA ILE A 83 -4.23 -21.40 5.69
C ILE A 83 -5.66 -20.96 5.96
N PHE A 84 -5.97 -19.72 5.58
CA PHE A 84 -7.24 -19.13 5.97
C PHE A 84 -8.45 -19.71 5.21
N PRO A 85 -9.64 -19.70 5.85
CA PRO A 85 -10.85 -20.33 5.31
C PRO A 85 -11.30 -19.78 3.95
N VAL A 86 -10.96 -18.53 3.61
CA VAL A 86 -11.37 -17.88 2.34
C VAL A 86 -10.69 -18.53 1.14
N ILE A 87 -9.41 -18.89 1.28
CA ILE A 87 -8.67 -19.62 0.24
C ILE A 87 -9.07 -21.09 0.24
N CYS A 88 -9.33 -21.64 1.42
CA CYS A 88 -9.71 -23.04 1.64
C CYS A 88 -11.19 -23.35 1.40
N ASN A 89 -11.95 -22.40 0.84
CA ASN A 89 -13.34 -22.62 0.49
C ASN A 89 -13.46 -23.73 -0.56
N THR A 90 -14.28 -24.76 -0.28
CA THR A 90 -14.41 -25.93 -1.16
C THR A 90 -14.91 -25.58 -2.56
N TRP A 91 -15.79 -24.58 -2.69
CA TRP A 91 -16.23 -24.07 -3.99
C TRP A 91 -15.06 -23.42 -4.75
N ARG A 92 -14.19 -22.66 -4.07
CA ARG A 92 -13.03 -22.02 -4.70
C ARG A 92 -12.00 -23.05 -5.18
N VAL A 93 -11.73 -24.06 -4.38
CA VAL A 93 -10.87 -25.20 -4.75
C VAL A 93 -11.45 -25.91 -5.97
N ALA A 94 -12.74 -26.26 -5.93
CA ALA A 94 -13.41 -26.95 -7.03
C ALA A 94 -13.46 -26.10 -8.31
N SER A 95 -13.72 -24.81 -8.16
CA SER A 95 -13.71 -23.85 -9.26
C SER A 95 -12.32 -23.72 -9.89
N SER A 96 -11.26 -23.73 -9.08
CA SER A 96 -9.89 -23.70 -9.58
C SER A 96 -9.56 -24.99 -10.33
N LEU A 97 -9.98 -26.15 -9.79
CA LEU A 97 -9.82 -27.46 -10.41
C LEU A 97 -10.51 -27.54 -11.78
N CYS A 98 -11.72 -26.99 -11.89
CA CYS A 98 -12.49 -26.99 -13.14
C CYS A 98 -12.11 -25.88 -14.12
N SER A 99 -11.26 -24.94 -13.70
CA SER A 99 -10.68 -23.91 -14.56
C SER A 99 -9.26 -24.23 -15.04
N ASP A 100 -8.70 -25.34 -14.55
CA ASP A 100 -7.35 -25.81 -14.85
C ASP A 100 -7.19 -26.24 -16.32
N ASP A 101 -6.08 -26.89 -16.65
CA ASP A 101 -5.83 -27.42 -17.97
C ASP A 101 -6.87 -28.46 -18.43
N PRO A 102 -7.29 -28.44 -19.70
CA PRO A 102 -8.24 -29.41 -20.24
C PRO A 102 -7.71 -30.86 -20.15
N ASN A 103 -6.38 -31.04 -20.18
CA ASN A 103 -5.72 -32.35 -20.03
C ASN A 103 -5.95 -32.97 -18.64
N TYR A 104 -6.22 -32.16 -17.61
CA TYR A 104 -6.52 -32.61 -16.26
C TYR A 104 -8.03 -32.61 -15.98
N ILE A 105 -8.78 -31.65 -16.56
CA ILE A 105 -10.23 -31.53 -16.36
C ILE A 105 -11.01 -32.67 -17.03
N GLY A 106 -10.57 -33.15 -18.20
CA GLY A 106 -11.34 -34.08 -19.03
C GLY A 106 -11.74 -35.39 -18.36
N SER A 107 -11.08 -35.77 -17.26
CA SER A 107 -11.36 -36.99 -16.48
C SER A 107 -12.15 -36.75 -15.20
N ILE A 108 -12.49 -35.51 -14.84
CA ILE A 108 -13.05 -35.18 -13.52
C ILE A 108 -14.57 -35.08 -13.58
N ALA A 109 -15.25 -36.07 -12.99
CA ALA A 109 -16.72 -36.13 -12.94
C ALA A 109 -17.33 -34.91 -12.22
N LEU A 110 -16.64 -34.40 -11.19
CA LEU A 110 -17.05 -33.20 -10.45
C LEU A 110 -17.31 -31.99 -11.36
N CYS A 111 -16.47 -31.73 -12.37
CA CYS A 111 -16.63 -30.53 -13.21
C CYS A 111 -17.90 -30.58 -14.07
N ASN A 112 -18.27 -31.76 -14.58
CA ASN A 112 -19.53 -31.97 -15.28
C ASN A 112 -20.73 -31.76 -14.34
N GLN A 113 -20.62 -32.22 -13.09
CA GLN A 113 -21.67 -32.02 -12.08
C GLN A 113 -21.85 -30.54 -11.72
N LEU A 114 -20.76 -29.79 -11.55
CA LEU A 114 -20.85 -28.36 -11.26
C LEU A 114 -21.39 -27.59 -12.46
N GLN A 115 -20.93 -27.90 -13.67
CA GLN A 115 -21.38 -27.26 -14.90
C GLN A 115 -22.89 -27.46 -15.12
N ALA A 116 -23.46 -28.61 -14.74
CA ALA A 116 -24.90 -28.88 -14.85
C ALA A 116 -25.79 -27.93 -14.03
N SER A 117 -25.22 -27.19 -13.07
CA SER A 117 -25.94 -26.16 -12.29
C SER A 117 -26.05 -24.81 -13.01
N TYR A 118 -25.43 -24.68 -14.18
CA TYR A 118 -25.38 -23.46 -14.99
C TYR A 118 -26.08 -23.69 -16.34
N GLN A 119 -26.57 -22.61 -16.95
CA GLN A 119 -27.31 -22.68 -18.21
C GLN A 119 -26.43 -23.13 -19.37
N ASP A 120 -25.17 -22.68 -19.38
CA ASP A 120 -24.18 -23.05 -20.39
C ASP A 120 -22.74 -22.96 -19.85
N THR A 121 -21.78 -23.43 -20.65
CA THR A 121 -20.34 -23.43 -20.34
C THR A 121 -19.78 -22.01 -20.14
N THR A 122 -20.35 -21.01 -20.78
CA THR A 122 -19.90 -19.61 -20.70
C THR A 122 -20.32 -18.99 -19.37
N GLN A 123 -21.57 -19.24 -18.93
CA GLN A 123 -22.05 -18.87 -17.61
C GLN A 123 -21.24 -19.59 -16.53
N PHE A 124 -20.99 -20.89 -16.69
CA PHE A 124 -20.13 -21.64 -15.77
C PHE A 124 -18.74 -21.00 -15.65
N ARG A 125 -18.06 -20.74 -16.77
CA ARG A 125 -16.72 -20.13 -16.79
C ARG A 125 -16.66 -18.71 -16.23
N SER A 126 -17.69 -17.90 -16.45
CA SER A 126 -17.75 -16.52 -15.93
C SER A 126 -18.05 -16.46 -14.43
N CYS A 127 -18.72 -17.48 -13.88
CA CYS A 127 -19.02 -17.58 -12.44
C CYS A 127 -17.94 -18.31 -11.62
N MET A 128 -16.93 -18.87 -12.28
CA MET A 128 -15.80 -19.50 -11.60
C MET A 128 -14.91 -18.45 -10.91
N MET A 129 -14.41 -18.79 -9.72
CA MET A 129 -13.47 -17.98 -8.94
C MET A 129 -12.13 -18.71 -8.78
N PRO A 130 -11.34 -18.86 -9.86
CA PRO A 130 -10.04 -19.51 -9.76
C PRO A 130 -9.06 -18.68 -8.93
N TYR A 131 -8.01 -19.32 -8.42
CA TYR A 131 -6.89 -18.61 -7.80
C TYR A 131 -6.23 -17.66 -8.84
N PRO A 132 -6.16 -16.34 -8.57
CA PRO A 132 -5.51 -15.39 -9.48
C PRO A 132 -4.06 -15.80 -9.76
N GLY A 133 -3.64 -15.73 -11.03
CA GLY A 133 -2.30 -16.14 -11.45
C GLY A 133 -2.08 -17.66 -11.56
N LEU A 134 -2.75 -18.49 -10.78
CA LEU A 134 -2.52 -19.95 -10.73
C LEU A 134 -3.61 -20.74 -11.47
N ARG A 135 -3.83 -20.42 -12.75
CA ARG A 135 -4.95 -20.96 -13.53
C ARG A 135 -4.64 -22.27 -14.26
N ASN A 136 -3.37 -22.61 -14.43
CA ASN A 136 -2.97 -23.66 -15.35
C ASN A 136 -1.81 -24.47 -14.76
N THR A 137 -2.07 -25.73 -14.39
CA THR A 137 -1.09 -26.62 -13.76
C THR A 137 0.09 -26.94 -14.69
N SER A 138 -0.13 -27.14 -15.99
CA SER A 138 0.96 -27.41 -16.94
C SER A 138 1.84 -26.19 -17.16
N GLU A 139 1.28 -24.99 -17.19
CA GLU A 139 2.00 -23.73 -17.28
C GLU A 139 2.87 -23.52 -16.03
N ILE A 140 2.30 -23.70 -14.83
CA ILE A 140 3.07 -23.60 -13.58
C ILE A 140 4.17 -24.65 -13.52
N ARG A 141 3.90 -25.89 -13.92
CA ARG A 141 4.92 -26.95 -13.99
C ARG A 141 6.01 -26.59 -15.00
N TYR A 142 5.64 -26.10 -16.17
CA TYR A 142 6.58 -25.68 -17.21
C TYR A 142 7.49 -24.54 -16.73
N LEU A 143 6.91 -23.50 -16.14
CA LEU A 143 7.65 -22.37 -15.58
C LEU A 143 8.59 -22.80 -14.46
N HIS A 144 8.15 -23.72 -13.59
CA HIS A 144 9.00 -24.29 -12.53
C HIS A 144 10.17 -25.07 -13.09
N VAL A 145 9.93 -25.97 -14.05
CA VAL A 145 11.00 -26.77 -14.69
C VAL A 145 11.97 -25.88 -15.45
N GLN A 146 11.48 -24.84 -16.14
CA GLN A 146 12.32 -23.86 -16.83
C GLN A 146 13.20 -23.09 -15.84
N ALA A 147 12.63 -22.66 -14.71
CA ALA A 147 13.39 -22.04 -13.63
C ALA A 147 14.45 -22.99 -13.05
N CYS A 148 14.10 -24.25 -12.77
CA CYS A 148 15.07 -25.22 -12.29
C CYS A 148 16.22 -25.47 -13.28
N GLY A 149 15.92 -25.47 -14.59
CA GLY A 149 16.89 -25.67 -15.65
C GLY A 149 17.84 -24.49 -15.90
N SER A 150 17.47 -23.27 -15.48
CA SER A 150 18.33 -22.09 -15.67
C SER A 150 19.41 -21.94 -14.58
N MET A 151 19.35 -22.74 -13.52
CA MET A 151 20.32 -22.69 -12.43
C MET A 151 21.56 -23.54 -12.69
N ALA A 152 22.72 -23.05 -12.24
CA ALA A 152 23.97 -23.78 -12.29
C ALA A 152 23.98 -25.02 -11.37
N ASN A 153 23.21 -25.01 -10.28
CA ASN A 153 23.09 -26.13 -9.34
C ASN A 153 21.62 -26.34 -8.91
N PRO A 154 20.86 -27.20 -9.61
CA PRO A 154 19.44 -27.43 -9.32
C PRO A 154 19.17 -27.98 -7.91
N ALA A 155 20.17 -28.56 -7.26
CA ALA A 155 20.05 -29.14 -5.92
C ALA A 155 19.97 -28.09 -4.79
N GLU A 156 20.37 -26.84 -5.06
CA GLU A 156 20.33 -25.76 -4.06
C GLU A 156 18.92 -25.17 -3.89
N MET A 157 18.03 -25.35 -4.86
CA MET A 157 16.67 -24.82 -4.80
C MET A 157 15.68 -25.88 -4.33
N LEU A 158 14.94 -25.54 -3.27
CA LEU A 158 13.85 -26.35 -2.77
C LEU A 158 12.79 -26.55 -3.87
N GLY A 159 12.38 -27.80 -4.10
CA GLY A 159 11.36 -28.18 -5.09
C GLY A 159 11.91 -28.66 -6.44
N CYS A 160 13.11 -28.23 -6.85
CA CYS A 160 13.68 -28.67 -8.14
C CYS A 160 14.04 -30.16 -8.18
N LEU A 161 14.31 -30.77 -7.03
CA LEU A 161 14.56 -32.22 -6.92
C LEU A 161 13.27 -33.06 -7.00
N SER A 162 12.11 -32.47 -6.70
CA SER A 162 10.82 -33.18 -6.60
C SER A 162 9.92 -33.02 -7.82
N CYS A 163 10.34 -32.22 -8.80
CA CYS A 163 9.52 -31.83 -9.93
C CYS A 163 10.33 -31.91 -11.23
N THR A 164 9.92 -32.80 -12.13
CA THR A 164 10.44 -32.94 -13.50
C THR A 164 9.36 -32.55 -14.52
N ALA A 165 9.73 -32.46 -15.79
CA ALA A 165 8.77 -32.23 -16.87
C ALA A 165 7.63 -33.28 -16.88
N GLU A 166 7.95 -34.52 -16.48
CA GLU A 166 7.07 -35.68 -16.55
C GLU A 166 6.30 -35.91 -15.25
N SER A 167 6.91 -35.61 -14.09
CA SER A 167 6.30 -35.90 -12.79
C SER A 167 6.54 -34.78 -11.79
N CYS A 168 5.47 -34.31 -11.15
CA CYS A 168 5.56 -33.35 -10.07
C CYS A 168 4.44 -33.62 -9.07
N SER A 169 4.81 -34.12 -7.89
CA SER A 169 3.85 -34.58 -6.88
C SER A 169 3.06 -33.43 -6.22
N ASP A 170 3.67 -32.24 -6.18
CA ASP A 170 3.03 -31.00 -5.74
C ASP A 170 3.66 -29.80 -6.49
N PRO A 171 3.14 -29.46 -7.69
CA PRO A 171 3.71 -28.37 -8.48
C PRO A 171 3.53 -27.02 -7.81
N LEU A 172 2.46 -26.81 -7.04
CA LEU A 172 2.24 -25.53 -6.36
C LEU A 172 3.28 -25.30 -5.27
N LEU A 173 3.48 -26.27 -4.37
CA LEU A 173 4.43 -26.15 -3.28
C LEU A 173 5.86 -26.04 -3.82
N SER A 174 6.21 -26.91 -4.77
CA SER A 174 7.51 -26.89 -5.44
C SER A 174 7.81 -25.55 -6.11
N TYR A 175 6.83 -24.98 -6.82
CA TYR A 175 6.95 -23.69 -7.48
C TYR A 175 7.03 -22.52 -6.49
N SER A 176 6.21 -22.55 -5.43
CA SER A 176 6.28 -21.54 -4.37
C SER A 176 7.64 -21.52 -3.66
N HIS A 177 8.21 -22.71 -3.37
CA HIS A 177 9.55 -22.85 -2.81
C HIS A 177 10.62 -22.26 -3.71
N GLY A 178 10.51 -22.51 -5.01
CA GLY A 178 11.41 -21.90 -5.99
C GLY A 178 11.36 -20.38 -5.99
N CYS A 179 10.15 -19.82 -6.00
CA CYS A 179 9.95 -18.38 -6.06
C CYS A 179 10.26 -17.65 -4.74
N TYR A 180 10.40 -18.37 -3.62
CA TYR A 180 10.83 -17.78 -2.35
C TYR A 180 12.31 -17.43 -2.30
N ASP A 181 13.14 -18.28 -2.87
CA ASP A 181 14.59 -18.18 -2.70
C ASP A 181 15.22 -17.30 -3.77
N MET A 182 14.70 -17.32 -5.00
CA MET A 182 15.20 -16.49 -6.10
C MET A 182 14.07 -16.03 -7.04
N ASP A 183 14.16 -14.79 -7.51
CA ASP A 183 13.26 -14.31 -8.57
C ASP A 183 13.73 -14.84 -9.91
N MET A 184 13.12 -15.93 -10.35
CA MET A 184 13.54 -16.68 -11.53
C MET A 184 13.06 -16.03 -12.85
N GLY A 185 12.52 -14.80 -12.82
CA GLY A 185 11.86 -14.16 -13.97
C GLY A 185 10.56 -14.85 -14.42
N HIS A 186 10.26 -16.02 -13.82
CA HIS A 186 9.11 -16.86 -14.12
C HIS A 186 8.13 -16.96 -12.95
N CYS A 187 8.29 -16.13 -11.92
CA CYS A 187 7.48 -16.16 -10.69
C CYS A 187 6.22 -15.28 -10.75
N ASN A 188 5.96 -14.60 -11.87
CA ASN A 188 4.80 -13.70 -12.02
C ASN A 188 3.45 -14.34 -11.67
N PRO A 189 3.12 -15.57 -12.10
CA PRO A 189 1.89 -16.25 -11.68
C PRO A 189 1.75 -16.40 -10.16
N TRP A 190 2.82 -16.81 -9.48
CA TRP A 190 2.86 -16.95 -8.03
C TRP A 190 2.81 -15.60 -7.32
N ILE A 191 3.53 -14.59 -7.83
CA ILE A 191 3.45 -13.20 -7.33
C ILE A 191 2.01 -12.70 -7.45
N ASN A 192 1.38 -12.82 -8.62
CA ASN A 192 -0.01 -12.39 -8.82
C ASN A 192 -0.99 -13.07 -7.86
N PHE A 193 -0.78 -14.35 -7.55
CA PHE A 193 -1.51 -15.04 -6.50
C PHE A 193 -1.29 -14.35 -5.15
N CYS A 194 -0.04 -14.21 -4.72
CA CYS A 194 0.34 -13.59 -3.46
C CYS A 194 0.05 -12.09 -3.34
N LEU A 195 -0.27 -11.41 -4.44
CA LEU A 195 -0.72 -10.01 -4.45
C LEU A 195 -2.23 -9.86 -4.46
N SER A 196 -2.97 -10.95 -4.68
CA SER A 196 -4.43 -10.91 -4.59
C SER A 196 -4.86 -10.56 -3.17
N ALA A 197 -5.97 -9.82 -3.05
CA ALA A 197 -6.53 -9.44 -1.75
C ALA A 197 -6.78 -10.65 -0.83
N ASP A 198 -7.02 -11.83 -1.43
CA ASP A 198 -7.29 -13.06 -0.70
C ASP A 198 -6.02 -13.77 -0.20
N ALA A 199 -4.87 -13.59 -0.85
CA ALA A 199 -3.63 -14.30 -0.52
C ALA A 199 -2.48 -13.40 -0.05
N SER A 200 -2.65 -12.07 -0.07
CA SER A 200 -1.66 -11.11 0.43
C SER A 200 -1.16 -11.47 1.83
N PRO A 201 0.14 -11.34 2.14
CA PRO A 201 0.67 -11.52 3.50
C PRO A 201 0.13 -10.50 4.51
N SER A 202 -0.25 -9.30 4.05
CA SER A 202 -0.99 -8.32 4.85
C SER A 202 -2.47 -8.68 4.99
N GLY A 203 -2.93 -9.60 4.16
CA GLY A 203 -4.23 -10.24 4.24
C GLY A 203 -4.17 -11.54 5.04
N TYR A 204 -5.35 -12.01 5.39
CA TYR A 204 -5.59 -13.23 6.15
C TYR A 204 -5.56 -14.43 5.20
N GLY A 205 -4.46 -14.77 4.53
CA GLY A 205 -4.53 -15.65 3.35
C GLY A 205 -3.65 -16.91 3.34
N ALA A 206 -2.40 -16.74 2.92
CA ALA A 206 -1.54 -17.84 2.48
C ALA A 206 -0.09 -17.65 2.90
N VAL A 207 0.20 -17.35 4.16
CA VAL A 207 1.58 -17.14 4.66
C VAL A 207 2.49 -18.31 4.30
N GLU A 208 1.98 -19.55 4.38
CA GLU A 208 2.72 -20.75 3.99
C GLU A 208 3.17 -20.76 2.51
N LEU A 209 2.39 -20.14 1.62
CA LEU A 209 2.62 -20.08 0.17
C LEU A 209 3.19 -18.74 -0.32
N CYS A 210 3.10 -17.68 0.46
CA CYS A 210 3.51 -16.33 0.07
C CYS A 210 4.64 -15.73 0.92
N VAL A 211 5.05 -16.40 2.00
CA VAL A 211 6.17 -15.96 2.85
C VAL A 211 7.23 -17.06 2.94
N ASN A 212 8.46 -16.69 2.60
CA ASN A 212 9.61 -17.59 2.68
C ASN A 212 9.69 -18.17 4.10
N PRO A 213 9.88 -19.50 4.26
CA PRO A 213 9.91 -20.19 5.55
C PRO A 213 10.79 -19.51 6.61
N LYS A 214 11.90 -18.88 6.21
CA LYS A 214 12.83 -18.18 7.11
C LYS A 214 12.20 -16.99 7.85
N TYR A 215 11.16 -16.37 7.29
CA TYR A 215 10.55 -15.15 7.83
C TYR A 215 9.14 -15.38 8.41
N ARG A 216 8.61 -16.61 8.37
CA ARG A 216 7.25 -16.89 8.86
C ARG A 216 7.05 -16.53 10.33
N SER A 217 8.09 -16.70 11.15
CA SER A 217 8.08 -16.35 12.57
C SER A 217 8.03 -14.85 12.87
N GLN A 218 8.30 -13.99 11.87
CA GLN A 218 8.35 -12.53 12.01
C GLN A 218 7.06 -11.85 11.58
N VAL A 219 6.15 -12.56 10.91
CA VAL A 219 4.87 -12.00 10.46
C VAL A 219 3.96 -11.89 11.68
N VAL A 220 3.63 -10.66 12.10
CA VAL A 220 2.66 -10.40 13.16
C VAL A 220 1.31 -10.94 12.70
N MET A 221 0.92 -12.08 13.27
CA MET A 221 -0.37 -12.68 12.97
C MET A 221 -1.50 -11.76 13.39
N ALA A 222 -2.47 -11.58 12.51
CA ALA A 222 -3.73 -11.02 12.92
C ALA A 222 -4.35 -11.93 14.01
N PRO A 223 -4.98 -11.35 15.05
CA PRO A 223 -5.46 -12.11 16.20
C PRO A 223 -6.38 -13.25 15.76
N SER A 224 -6.23 -14.41 16.42
CA SER A 224 -7.11 -15.56 16.24
C SER A 224 -8.57 -15.12 16.31
N ARG A 225 -9.38 -15.57 15.34
CA ARG A 225 -10.82 -15.34 15.37
C ARG A 225 -11.35 -15.83 16.73
N PRO A 226 -12.25 -15.08 17.41
CA PRO A 226 -12.89 -15.56 18.61
C PRO A 226 -13.46 -16.96 18.36
N PRO A 227 -13.37 -17.90 19.33
CA PRO A 227 -13.94 -19.23 19.19
C PRO A 227 -15.40 -19.09 18.77
N SER A 228 -15.81 -19.86 17.76
CA SER A 228 -17.20 -19.93 17.33
C SER A 228 -18.09 -20.18 18.56
N PRO A 229 -19.25 -19.52 18.68
CA PRO A 229 -20.18 -19.81 19.75
C PRO A 229 -20.49 -21.33 19.77
N PRO A 230 -20.66 -21.92 20.96
CA PRO A 230 -20.98 -23.35 21.06
C PRO A 230 -22.23 -23.64 20.22
N PRO A 231 -22.28 -24.80 19.55
CA PRO A 231 -23.43 -25.18 18.73
C PRO A 231 -24.70 -25.11 19.57
N ASP A 232 -25.75 -24.51 19.00
CA ASP A 232 -27.06 -24.48 19.61
C ASP A 232 -27.49 -25.92 20.00
N PRO A 233 -28.10 -26.10 21.18
CA PRO A 233 -28.58 -27.42 21.59
C PRO A 233 -29.52 -27.98 20.53
N PRO A 234 -29.44 -29.29 20.23
CA PRO A 234 -30.19 -29.89 19.14
C PRO A 234 -31.69 -29.67 19.33
N THR A 235 -32.30 -28.98 18.37
CA THR A 235 -33.75 -28.84 18.26
C THR A 235 -34.39 -30.23 18.22
N PRO A 236 -35.40 -30.54 19.06
CA PRO A 236 -36.04 -31.85 19.08
C PRO A 236 -36.58 -32.23 17.69
N ALA A 237 -36.12 -33.37 17.18
CA ALA A 237 -36.50 -33.88 15.87
C ALA A 237 -37.99 -34.23 15.84
N LEU A 238 -38.75 -33.55 14.97
CA LEU A 238 -40.05 -34.01 14.52
C LEU A 238 -39.86 -35.23 13.61
N THR A 239 -40.23 -36.40 14.12
CA THR A 239 -40.30 -37.70 13.45
C THR A 239 -41.10 -37.61 12.15
N ARG A 240 -40.42 -37.82 11.01
CA ARG A 240 -41.04 -38.14 9.71
C ARG A 240 -41.11 -39.67 9.53
N PRO A 241 -42.17 -40.21 8.88
CA PRO A 241 -42.31 -41.64 8.66
C PRO A 241 -41.37 -42.18 7.57
N PRO A 242 -41.03 -43.49 7.61
CA PRO A 242 -40.07 -44.11 6.70
C PRO A 242 -40.66 -44.34 5.30
N PRO A 243 -39.84 -44.28 4.24
CA PRO A 243 -40.26 -44.64 2.88
C PRO A 243 -40.28 -46.17 2.67
N PRO A 244 -41.12 -46.67 1.74
CA PRO A 244 -41.32 -48.09 1.50
C PRO A 244 -40.20 -48.74 0.68
N TRP A 245 -39.96 -50.02 0.97
CA TRP A 245 -39.02 -50.92 0.30
C TRP A 245 -39.37 -51.20 -1.16
N SER A 246 -38.34 -51.38 -2.00
CA SER A 246 -38.40 -52.15 -3.26
C SER A 246 -37.00 -52.50 -3.80
N PRO A 247 -36.86 -53.52 -4.68
CA PRO A 247 -35.98 -54.66 -4.40
C PRO A 247 -34.74 -54.79 -5.30
N SER A 248 -33.87 -55.73 -4.89
CA SER A 248 -32.65 -56.20 -5.54
C SER A 248 -32.79 -56.58 -7.02
N ALA A 249 -31.78 -56.22 -7.82
CA ALA A 249 -31.52 -56.82 -9.13
C ALA A 249 -30.00 -57.01 -9.37
N THR A 250 -29.61 -58.28 -9.29
CA THR A 250 -28.75 -59.08 -10.19
C THR A 250 -27.56 -58.47 -10.94
N LYS A 251 -26.41 -59.11 -10.71
CA LYS A 251 -25.08 -58.96 -11.32
C LYS A 251 -25.01 -59.61 -12.73
N PRO A 252 -24.38 -58.99 -13.75
CA PRO A 252 -23.99 -59.66 -14.99
C PRO A 252 -22.48 -60.02 -15.05
N PRO A 253 -22.09 -61.01 -15.89
CA PRO A 253 -20.75 -61.62 -15.97
C PRO A 253 -19.76 -60.85 -16.89
N PRO A 254 -18.45 -61.22 -16.90
CA PRO A 254 -17.41 -60.47 -17.61
C PRO A 254 -17.25 -60.92 -19.08
N PRO A 255 -16.87 -60.03 -20.00
CA PRO A 255 -16.39 -60.45 -21.31
C PRO A 255 -14.87 -60.53 -21.39
N SER A 256 -14.44 -61.65 -21.98
CA SER A 256 -13.10 -62.01 -22.40
C SER A 256 -12.75 -61.38 -23.76
N GLY A 257 -11.51 -60.92 -23.89
CA GLY A 257 -10.68 -61.11 -25.10
C GLY A 257 -10.74 -60.07 -26.21
N SER A 258 -9.60 -59.43 -26.52
CA SER A 258 -8.83 -59.63 -27.78
C SER A 258 -7.77 -58.53 -28.01
N LYS A 259 -6.56 -58.96 -28.38
CA LYS A 259 -5.48 -58.17 -29.04
C LYS A 259 -5.79 -58.06 -30.54
N PRO A 260 -5.38 -57.00 -31.26
CA PRO A 260 -4.03 -56.92 -31.90
C PRO A 260 -3.43 -55.48 -31.78
N GLY A 261 -2.13 -55.21 -31.77
CA GLY A 261 -1.07 -55.63 -32.67
C GLY A 261 -0.86 -54.58 -33.76
N THR A 262 0.04 -53.59 -33.56
CA THR A 262 0.81 -52.95 -34.66
C THR A 262 1.98 -52.12 -34.14
N SER A 263 3.17 -52.55 -34.54
CA SER A 263 4.44 -51.85 -34.50
C SER A 263 4.49 -50.72 -35.53
N VAL A 264 4.92 -49.52 -35.13
CA VAL A 264 5.44 -48.52 -36.06
C VAL A 264 6.84 -48.12 -35.60
N ALA A 265 7.78 -48.39 -36.49
CA ALA A 265 9.19 -48.08 -36.40
C ALA A 265 9.49 -46.67 -36.92
N GLY A 266 10.62 -46.12 -36.45
CA GLY A 266 11.46 -45.21 -37.23
C GLY A 266 11.13 -43.72 -37.11
N ASN A 267 12.03 -42.94 -36.52
CA ASN A 267 12.96 -42.10 -37.31
C ASN A 267 13.79 -41.20 -36.38
N SER A 268 15.07 -41.53 -36.24
CA SER A 268 16.11 -40.62 -35.80
C SER A 268 16.59 -39.77 -36.98
N PRO A 269 16.82 -38.46 -36.83
CA PRO A 269 17.62 -37.68 -37.77
C PRO A 269 19.08 -37.50 -37.28
N PRO A 270 19.98 -37.13 -38.21
CA PRO A 270 21.39 -37.55 -38.19
C PRO A 270 22.35 -36.54 -37.54
N ALA A 271 23.53 -37.07 -37.22
CA ALA A 271 24.70 -36.36 -36.77
C ALA A 271 25.50 -35.68 -37.91
N SER A 272 26.19 -34.59 -37.54
CA SER A 272 27.44 -34.02 -38.10
C SER A 272 27.31 -33.14 -39.37
N PRO A 273 28.11 -32.04 -39.49
CA PRO A 273 29.54 -32.20 -39.79
C PRO A 273 30.52 -31.29 -39.02
N LEU A 274 31.70 -31.87 -38.82
CA LEU A 274 32.98 -31.26 -38.49
C LEU A 274 33.40 -30.22 -39.54
N LEU A 275 33.99 -29.11 -39.11
CA LEU A 275 34.84 -28.26 -39.94
C LEU A 275 36.20 -28.05 -39.25
N PRO A 276 37.33 -28.24 -39.97
CA PRO A 276 38.67 -27.97 -39.47
C PRO A 276 39.20 -26.66 -40.04
N TRP A 277 39.66 -25.73 -39.20
CA TRP A 277 40.53 -24.62 -39.66
C TRP A 277 41.69 -24.46 -38.68
N ALA A 278 42.89 -24.80 -39.15
CA ALA A 278 44.17 -24.55 -38.51
C ALA A 278 44.90 -23.42 -39.27
N PRO A 279 45.48 -22.42 -38.58
CA PRO A 279 46.50 -21.55 -39.13
C PRO A 279 47.94 -21.97 -38.72
N PRO A 280 48.98 -21.54 -39.48
CA PRO A 280 50.34 -22.09 -39.44
C PRO A 280 51.21 -21.59 -38.27
N PRO A 281 52.29 -22.31 -37.91
CA PRO A 281 53.20 -21.92 -36.84
C PRO A 281 54.25 -20.91 -37.32
N GLY A 282 54.20 -19.69 -36.79
CA GLY A 282 55.26 -18.70 -36.91
C GLY A 282 56.24 -18.83 -35.74
N MET A 283 57.45 -19.32 -36.00
CA MET A 283 58.57 -19.27 -35.05
C MET A 283 59.09 -17.83 -34.96
N GLY A 284 58.90 -17.21 -33.80
CA GLY A 284 59.43 -15.89 -33.45
C GLY A 284 59.93 -15.90 -32.01
N ASN A 285 61.19 -16.27 -31.85
CA ASN A 285 61.93 -16.32 -30.60
C ASN A 285 62.10 -14.89 -30.03
N ARG A 286 61.24 -14.50 -29.09
CA ARG A 286 61.47 -13.37 -28.17
C ARG A 286 61.30 -13.88 -26.75
N SER A 287 62.34 -13.68 -25.95
CA SER A 287 62.40 -13.88 -24.52
C SER A 287 61.13 -13.35 -23.85
N GLN A 288 60.20 -14.24 -23.54
CA GLN A 288 59.02 -13.92 -22.76
C GLN A 288 59.46 -13.62 -21.32
N PRO A 289 59.08 -12.46 -20.74
CA PRO A 289 59.09 -12.33 -19.30
C PRO A 289 58.06 -13.32 -18.74
N LEU A 290 58.45 -14.09 -17.71
CA LEU A 290 57.66 -15.11 -17.02
C LEU A 290 56.16 -14.77 -16.93
N SER A 291 55.37 -15.25 -17.89
CA SER A 291 53.91 -15.18 -17.90
C SER A 291 53.36 -16.49 -17.35
N VAL A 292 53.60 -16.74 -16.07
CA VAL A 292 52.91 -17.76 -15.30
C VAL A 292 52.35 -17.05 -14.09
N MET A 293 51.05 -16.68 -14.11
CA MET A 293 50.16 -16.73 -12.92
C MET A 293 48.66 -16.81 -13.29
N PRO A 294 48.20 -17.62 -14.26
CA PRO A 294 46.78 -18.02 -14.27
C PRO A 294 46.39 -18.86 -13.03
N SER A 295 47.37 -19.31 -12.22
CA SER A 295 47.10 -20.07 -10.99
C SER A 295 46.56 -19.23 -9.83
N CYS A 296 46.76 -17.90 -9.80
CA CYS A 296 46.31 -17.09 -8.65
C CYS A 296 44.81 -16.89 -8.60
N VAL A 297 44.12 -17.00 -9.74
CA VAL A 297 42.65 -16.95 -9.79
C VAL A 297 42.05 -18.27 -9.29
N THR A 298 42.68 -19.40 -9.59
CA THR A 298 42.16 -20.73 -9.24
C THR A 298 42.68 -21.26 -7.90
N ASN A 299 43.84 -20.79 -7.43
CA ASN A 299 44.43 -21.12 -6.14
C ASN A 299 45.05 -19.86 -5.51
N PRO A 300 44.23 -18.97 -4.92
CA PRO A 300 44.72 -17.71 -4.38
C PRO A 300 45.47 -17.86 -3.05
N SER A 301 45.48 -19.04 -2.43
CA SER A 301 46.05 -19.24 -1.09
C SER A 301 47.58 -19.39 -1.11
N VAL A 302 48.20 -19.50 -2.29
CA VAL A 302 49.66 -19.59 -2.39
C VAL A 302 50.29 -18.22 -2.12
N HIS A 303 51.35 -18.18 -1.31
CA HIS A 303 52.02 -16.95 -0.89
C HIS A 303 52.53 -16.10 -2.08
N GLU A 304 52.85 -16.74 -3.20
CA GLU A 304 53.28 -16.06 -4.44
C GLU A 304 52.19 -15.16 -5.04
N CYS A 305 50.91 -15.40 -4.73
CA CYS A 305 49.79 -14.58 -5.20
C CYS A 305 49.61 -13.29 -4.41
N ALA A 306 50.44 -13.01 -3.40
CA ALA A 306 50.33 -11.78 -2.61
C ALA A 306 50.38 -10.50 -3.46
N SER A 307 51.22 -10.48 -4.48
CA SER A 307 51.38 -9.36 -5.42
C SER A 307 50.54 -9.51 -6.69
N TYR A 308 49.67 -10.51 -6.78
CA TYR A 308 48.79 -10.66 -7.95
C TYR A 308 47.77 -9.52 -7.97
N GLU A 309 47.60 -8.90 -9.13
CA GLU A 309 46.53 -7.92 -9.38
C GLU A 309 45.66 -8.44 -10.52
N TYR A 310 44.36 -8.53 -10.26
CA TYR A 310 43.37 -8.88 -11.27
C TYR A 310 43.34 -7.77 -12.34
N PRO A 311 43.54 -8.10 -13.63
CA PRO A 311 43.67 -7.09 -14.67
C PRO A 311 42.44 -6.17 -14.74
N SER A 312 42.66 -4.86 -14.84
CA SER A 312 41.58 -3.86 -14.91
C SER A 312 40.64 -4.06 -16.12
N THR A 313 41.16 -4.60 -17.22
CA THR A 313 40.38 -5.00 -18.38
C THR A 313 39.41 -6.14 -18.07
N SER A 314 39.85 -7.15 -17.31
CA SER A 314 39.00 -8.25 -16.84
C SER A 314 37.95 -7.76 -15.85
N ILE A 315 38.33 -6.92 -14.87
CA ILE A 315 37.39 -6.29 -13.93
C ILE A 315 36.28 -5.53 -14.68
N THR A 316 36.66 -4.75 -15.69
CA THR A 316 35.71 -3.96 -16.48
C THR A 316 34.80 -4.85 -17.31
N ALA A 317 35.34 -5.91 -17.93
CA ALA A 317 34.55 -6.88 -18.68
C ALA A 317 33.53 -7.61 -17.80
N ASP A 318 33.94 -8.05 -16.62
CA ASP A 318 33.08 -8.71 -15.63
C ASP A 318 31.97 -7.74 -15.16
N LEU A 319 32.32 -6.51 -14.79
CA LEU A 319 31.34 -5.48 -14.40
C LEU A 319 30.35 -5.13 -15.52
N ILE A 320 30.80 -5.05 -16.78
CA ILE A 320 29.89 -4.83 -17.92
C ILE A 320 28.95 -6.02 -18.05
N SER A 321 29.46 -7.24 -18.05
CA SER A 321 28.63 -8.44 -18.16
C SER A 321 27.57 -8.50 -17.05
N LEU A 322 27.96 -8.26 -15.79
CA LEU A 322 27.07 -8.32 -14.64
C LEU A 322 26.00 -7.23 -14.70
N CYS A 323 26.40 -5.97 -14.92
CA CYS A 323 25.46 -4.84 -14.92
C CYS A 323 24.60 -4.76 -16.18
N THR A 324 24.99 -5.39 -17.29
CA THR A 324 24.09 -5.56 -18.44
C THR A 324 23.03 -6.61 -18.17
N SER A 325 23.36 -7.70 -17.46
CA SER A 325 22.38 -8.73 -17.10
C SER A 325 21.39 -8.27 -16.03
N MET A 326 21.84 -7.51 -15.02
CA MET A 326 20.99 -6.98 -13.95
C MET A 326 21.35 -5.55 -13.60
N PRO A 327 20.85 -4.55 -14.35
CA PRO A 327 21.22 -3.15 -14.16
C PRO A 327 20.78 -2.55 -12.82
N TYR A 328 19.76 -3.13 -12.19
CA TYR A 328 19.15 -2.65 -10.95
C TYR A 328 19.87 -3.08 -9.67
N MET A 329 20.97 -3.83 -9.77
CA MET A 329 21.74 -4.23 -8.59
C MET A 329 22.35 -3.00 -7.90
N PRO A 330 22.34 -2.91 -6.56
CA PRO A 330 22.93 -1.78 -5.83
C PRO A 330 24.35 -1.41 -6.27
N GLY A 331 25.23 -2.39 -6.46
CA GLY A 331 26.60 -2.15 -6.96
C GLY A 331 26.64 -1.59 -8.40
N CYS A 332 25.69 -1.97 -9.26
CA CYS A 332 25.56 -1.46 -10.63
C CYS A 332 24.94 -0.06 -10.68
N THR A 333 24.00 0.24 -9.77
CA THR A 333 23.53 1.62 -9.58
C THR A 333 24.69 2.53 -9.16
N VAL A 334 25.46 2.14 -8.14
CA VAL A 334 26.62 2.95 -7.69
C VAL A 334 27.64 3.12 -8.81
N ARG A 335 27.92 2.08 -9.61
CA ARG A 335 28.77 2.18 -10.81
C ARG A 335 28.26 3.25 -11.80
N THR A 336 26.96 3.29 -12.04
CA THR A 336 26.35 4.28 -12.93
C THR A 336 26.48 5.69 -12.35
N ALA A 337 26.25 5.86 -11.05
CA ALA A 337 26.44 7.13 -10.34
C ALA A 337 27.90 7.61 -10.38
N CYS A 338 28.86 6.69 -10.29
CA CYS A 338 30.28 6.99 -10.46
C CYS A 338 30.61 7.51 -11.87
N GLN A 339 30.00 6.93 -12.91
CA GLN A 339 30.21 7.36 -14.30
C GLN A 339 29.70 8.78 -14.57
N VAL A 340 28.64 9.21 -13.87
CA VAL A 340 28.08 10.56 -13.98
C VAL A 340 28.63 11.54 -12.94
N GLY A 341 29.58 11.11 -12.10
CA GLY A 341 30.22 11.95 -11.08
C GLY A 341 29.32 12.29 -9.87
N GLN A 342 28.26 11.50 -9.62
CA GLN A 342 27.40 11.64 -8.45
C GLN A 342 27.98 10.96 -7.19
N VAL A 343 28.79 9.92 -7.40
CA VAL A 343 29.58 9.23 -6.36
C VAL A 343 31.04 9.35 -6.75
N SER A 344 31.95 9.46 -5.78
CA SER A 344 33.40 9.67 -6.04
C SER A 344 34.30 8.87 -5.10
N GLY A 345 35.60 8.86 -5.41
CA GLY A 345 36.69 8.29 -4.58
C GLY A 345 36.68 6.76 -4.50
N ALA A 346 36.88 6.21 -3.30
CA ALA A 346 37.07 4.78 -3.08
C ALA A 346 35.87 3.92 -3.52
N PHE A 347 34.64 4.46 -3.41
CA PHE A 347 33.41 3.81 -3.88
C PHE A 347 33.43 3.49 -5.39
N CYS A 348 34.14 4.30 -6.17
CA CYS A 348 34.17 4.21 -7.63
C CYS A 348 35.34 3.40 -8.19
N ARG A 349 36.13 2.74 -7.33
CA ARG A 349 37.23 1.90 -7.79
C ARG A 349 36.66 0.64 -8.46
N PRO A 350 37.12 0.25 -9.66
CA PRO A 350 36.55 -0.89 -10.38
C PRO A 350 36.54 -2.19 -9.57
N MET A 351 37.60 -2.47 -8.81
CA MET A 351 37.68 -3.66 -7.96
C MET A 351 36.67 -3.62 -6.81
N THR A 352 36.48 -2.46 -6.17
CA THR A 352 35.46 -2.25 -5.13
C THR A 352 34.05 -2.47 -5.68
N LEU A 353 33.75 -1.94 -6.87
CA LEU A 353 32.45 -2.14 -7.52
C LEU A 353 32.22 -3.62 -7.85
N LEU A 354 33.24 -4.33 -8.36
CA LEU A 354 33.14 -5.77 -8.65
C LEU A 354 32.94 -6.57 -7.36
N ALA A 355 33.71 -6.27 -6.32
CA ALA A 355 33.57 -6.87 -4.99
C ALA A 355 32.16 -6.69 -4.44
N THR A 356 31.59 -5.51 -4.62
CA THR A 356 30.23 -5.17 -4.17
C THR A 356 29.15 -5.95 -4.90
N VAL A 357 29.21 -6.00 -6.24
CA VAL A 357 28.26 -6.78 -7.04
C VAL A 357 28.36 -8.28 -6.72
N CYS A 358 29.57 -8.79 -6.54
CA CYS A 358 29.79 -10.20 -6.26
C CYS A 358 29.55 -10.60 -4.80
N ALA A 359 29.58 -9.66 -3.85
CA ALA A 359 29.12 -9.90 -2.48
C ALA A 359 27.60 -10.10 -2.43
N ASP A 360 26.85 -9.42 -3.30
CA ASP A 360 25.40 -9.55 -3.42
C ASP A 360 24.99 -10.84 -4.15
N MET A 361 25.61 -11.13 -5.32
CA MET A 361 25.30 -12.33 -6.11
C MET A 361 26.56 -13.08 -6.56
N PRO A 362 27.16 -13.91 -5.69
CA PRO A 362 28.43 -14.57 -5.95
C PRO A 362 28.36 -15.62 -7.08
N SER A 363 27.18 -16.18 -7.34
CA SER A 363 26.99 -17.28 -8.31
C SER A 363 26.92 -16.81 -9.77
N MET A 364 26.93 -15.50 -10.04
CA MET A 364 26.89 -14.98 -11.40
C MET A 364 28.16 -15.29 -12.19
N ALA A 365 28.03 -15.49 -13.50
CA ALA A 365 29.14 -15.87 -14.36
C ALA A 365 30.34 -14.88 -14.27
N GLY A 366 30.06 -13.57 -14.27
CA GLY A 366 31.10 -12.53 -14.11
C GLY A 366 31.71 -12.45 -12.70
N CYS A 367 31.15 -13.15 -11.71
CA CYS A 367 31.68 -13.20 -10.35
C CYS A 367 32.58 -14.41 -10.09
N LYS A 368 32.60 -15.41 -10.98
CA LYS A 368 33.36 -16.66 -10.77
C LYS A 368 34.84 -16.40 -10.48
N SER A 369 35.51 -15.58 -11.28
CA SER A 369 36.92 -15.25 -11.10
C SER A 369 37.17 -14.52 -9.78
N TYR A 370 36.32 -13.54 -9.45
CA TYR A 370 36.42 -12.79 -8.20
C TYR A 370 36.22 -13.69 -6.98
N VAL A 371 35.18 -14.53 -6.96
CA VAL A 371 34.87 -15.40 -5.83
C VAL A 371 35.94 -16.47 -5.62
N MET A 372 36.51 -17.02 -6.70
CA MET A 372 37.62 -17.97 -6.60
C MET A 372 38.91 -17.30 -6.10
N MET A 373 39.16 -16.05 -6.51
CA MET A 373 40.37 -15.31 -6.16
C MET A 373 40.30 -14.67 -4.76
N CYS A 374 39.15 -14.15 -4.35
CA CYS A 374 38.94 -13.38 -3.12
C CYS A 374 38.22 -14.21 -2.05
N THR A 375 38.75 -15.38 -1.73
CA THR A 375 38.31 -16.18 -0.60
C THR A 375 38.88 -15.63 0.72
N ASN A 376 38.32 -16.05 1.85
CA ASN A 376 38.83 -15.66 3.18
C ASN A 376 40.28 -16.10 3.44
N THR A 377 40.80 -17.07 2.68
CA THR A 377 42.20 -17.56 2.77
C THR A 377 43.09 -17.05 1.64
N SER A 378 42.59 -16.11 0.84
CA SER A 378 43.33 -15.55 -0.30
C SER A 378 44.56 -14.78 0.18
N ALA A 379 45.71 -15.05 -0.45
CA ALA A 379 46.92 -14.25 -0.29
C ALA A 379 46.84 -12.94 -1.10
N VAL A 380 45.93 -12.82 -2.08
CA VAL A 380 45.84 -11.69 -3.02
C VAL A 380 45.50 -10.39 -2.28
N GLN A 381 46.49 -9.51 -2.11
CA GLN A 381 46.32 -8.26 -1.35
C GLN A 381 45.27 -7.32 -1.95
N GLN A 382 45.06 -7.39 -3.27
CA GLN A 382 44.04 -6.59 -3.95
C GLN A 382 42.63 -6.81 -3.38
N CYS A 383 42.30 -8.03 -2.97
CA CYS A 383 40.99 -8.36 -2.37
C CYS A 383 40.77 -7.68 -1.02
N GLN A 384 41.83 -7.52 -0.22
CA GLN A 384 41.76 -6.84 1.08
C GLN A 384 41.79 -5.31 0.93
N LYS A 385 42.53 -4.82 -0.07
CA LYS A 385 42.69 -3.39 -0.35
C LYS A 385 41.42 -2.73 -0.91
N PHE A 386 40.61 -3.49 -1.65
CA PHE A 386 39.40 -2.99 -2.31
C PHE A 386 38.18 -3.84 -1.90
N PRO A 387 37.74 -3.75 -0.63
CA PRO A 387 36.58 -4.49 -0.17
C PRO A 387 35.29 -4.00 -0.85
N ALA A 388 34.22 -4.78 -0.70
CA ALA A 388 32.87 -4.36 -1.06
C ALA A 388 32.46 -3.11 -0.27
N ILE A 389 31.55 -2.30 -0.83
CA ILE A 389 31.03 -1.09 -0.19
C ILE A 389 30.35 -1.50 1.14
N PRO A 390 30.80 -0.99 2.30
CA PRO A 390 30.31 -1.41 3.59
C PRO A 390 28.86 -0.97 3.79
N GLY A 391 28.04 -1.89 4.28
CA GLY A 391 26.62 -1.65 4.57
C GLY A 391 25.72 -1.48 3.35
N LEU A 392 26.23 -1.51 2.11
CA LEU A 392 25.37 -1.46 0.92
C LEU A 392 24.43 -2.67 0.95
N PRO A 393 23.10 -2.48 0.91
CA PRO A 393 22.18 -3.60 1.00
C PRO A 393 22.30 -4.48 -0.24
N SER A 394 22.03 -5.77 -0.06
CA SER A 394 21.85 -6.71 -1.18
C SER A 394 20.70 -6.26 -2.08
N THR A 395 20.67 -6.71 -3.34
CA THR A 395 19.54 -6.46 -4.25
C THR A 395 18.22 -6.91 -3.62
N SER A 396 18.23 -8.06 -2.94
CA SER A 396 17.05 -8.59 -2.25
C SER A 396 16.62 -7.75 -1.06
N ALA A 397 17.56 -7.21 -0.27
CA ALA A 397 17.26 -6.33 0.86
C ALA A 397 16.74 -4.96 0.38
N ALA A 398 17.38 -4.35 -0.61
CA ALA A 398 16.95 -3.09 -1.21
C ALA A 398 15.55 -3.22 -1.83
N ARG A 399 15.30 -4.31 -2.57
CA ARG A 399 13.97 -4.61 -3.13
C ARG A 399 12.92 -4.73 -2.04
N ARG A 400 13.20 -5.49 -0.97
CA ARG A 400 12.26 -5.66 0.14
C ARG A 400 11.94 -4.32 0.80
N ALA A 401 12.96 -3.52 1.11
CA ALA A 401 12.78 -2.19 1.70
C ALA A 401 11.85 -1.31 0.83
N VAL A 402 12.08 -1.27 -0.50
CA VAL A 402 11.22 -0.53 -1.44
C VAL A 402 9.78 -1.05 -1.45
N ILE A 403 9.59 -2.38 -1.49
CA ILE A 403 8.25 -2.98 -1.47
C ILE A 403 7.52 -2.68 -0.16
N ASP A 404 8.21 -2.74 0.98
CA ASP A 404 7.64 -2.47 2.30
C ASP A 404 7.27 -0.98 2.44
N MET A 405 8.14 -0.07 1.99
CA MET A 405 7.83 1.36 1.92
C MET A 405 6.56 1.60 1.10
N CYS A 406 6.51 1.06 -0.13
CA CYS A 406 5.37 1.20 -1.02
C CYS A 406 4.11 0.48 -0.52
N GLY A 407 4.25 -0.57 0.28
CA GLY A 407 3.14 -1.26 0.94
C GLY A 407 2.56 -0.46 2.11
N SER A 408 3.38 0.36 2.77
CA SER A 408 2.96 1.18 3.91
C SER A 408 2.29 2.50 3.49
N MET A 409 2.80 3.14 2.43
CA MET A 409 2.21 4.35 1.86
C MET A 409 2.63 4.49 0.39
N GLU A 410 1.69 4.83 -0.47
CA GLU A 410 1.96 5.04 -1.90
C GLU A 410 2.73 6.36 -2.13
N MET A 411 3.96 6.24 -2.63
CA MET A 411 4.86 7.35 -2.99
C MET A 411 5.10 7.40 -4.50
N VAL A 412 5.61 8.52 -5.02
CA VAL A 412 5.86 8.70 -6.47
C VAL A 412 6.84 7.64 -7.01
N GLN A 413 7.81 7.24 -6.20
CA GLN A 413 8.80 6.21 -6.53
C GLN A 413 8.14 4.83 -6.68
N CYS A 414 6.99 4.59 -6.05
CA CYS A 414 6.25 3.32 -6.13
C CYS A 414 5.61 3.09 -7.50
N ASP A 415 5.38 4.15 -8.29
CA ASP A 415 4.89 4.03 -9.67
C ASP A 415 5.97 3.44 -10.58
N THR A 416 7.24 3.83 -10.33
CA THR A 416 8.39 3.41 -11.13
C THR A 416 9.03 2.13 -10.60
N CYS A 417 8.94 1.92 -9.29
CA CYS A 417 9.46 0.76 -8.57
C CYS A 417 8.31 0.02 -7.91
N ASN A 418 7.81 -0.99 -8.61
CA ASN A 418 6.75 -1.86 -8.13
C ASN A 418 7.30 -3.26 -7.81
N LYS A 419 6.41 -4.17 -7.44
CA LYS A 419 6.79 -5.53 -7.03
C LYS A 419 7.41 -6.37 -8.16
N LEU A 420 7.16 -5.98 -9.42
CA LEU A 420 7.58 -6.70 -10.63
C LEU A 420 8.86 -6.11 -11.24
N SER A 421 9.04 -4.80 -11.18
CA SER A 421 10.23 -4.14 -11.72
C SER A 421 10.55 -2.84 -10.98
N CYS A 422 11.85 -2.59 -10.84
CA CYS A 422 12.39 -1.33 -10.38
C CYS A 422 13.72 -1.10 -11.11
N PRO A 423 13.87 0.01 -11.85
CA PRO A 423 15.12 0.32 -12.54
C PRO A 423 16.29 0.54 -11.56
N ASP A 424 16.00 1.09 -10.39
CA ASP A 424 17.00 1.42 -9.38
C ASP A 424 16.40 1.37 -7.96
N TYR A 425 16.65 0.26 -7.26
CA TYR A 425 16.17 0.09 -5.88
C TYR A 425 16.84 1.04 -4.90
N ILE A 426 18.12 1.37 -5.10
CA ILE A 426 18.88 2.26 -4.21
C ILE A 426 18.42 3.71 -4.38
N GLY A 427 18.24 4.16 -5.62
CA GLY A 427 17.69 5.48 -5.91
C GLY A 427 16.28 5.66 -5.37
N ALA A 428 15.39 4.67 -5.59
CA ALA A 428 14.04 4.71 -5.03
C ALA A 428 14.06 4.72 -3.49
N MET A 429 14.85 3.84 -2.88
CA MET A 429 14.97 3.77 -1.42
C MET A 429 15.52 5.05 -0.81
N SER A 430 16.64 5.57 -1.32
CA SER A 430 17.24 6.82 -0.84
C SER A 430 16.29 8.01 -0.98
N SER A 431 15.59 8.13 -2.11
CA SER A 431 14.61 9.19 -2.33
C SER A 431 13.44 9.11 -1.35
N MET A 432 12.87 7.91 -1.13
CA MET A 432 11.74 7.73 -0.21
C MET A 432 12.16 7.96 1.24
N CYS A 433 13.32 7.46 1.65
CA CYS A 433 13.82 7.61 3.01
C CYS A 433 14.33 9.02 3.32
N THR A 434 14.75 9.78 2.31
CA THR A 434 15.04 11.22 2.48
C THR A 434 13.74 12.01 2.67
N GLU A 435 12.65 11.63 2.00
CA GLU A 435 11.35 12.28 2.17
C GLU A 435 10.66 11.91 3.50
N MET A 436 10.83 10.66 3.96
CA MET A 436 10.25 10.16 5.21
C MET A 436 11.19 9.14 5.89
N PRO A 437 12.10 9.58 6.75
CA PRO A 437 13.16 8.73 7.33
C PRO A 437 12.64 7.62 8.25
N TYR A 438 11.40 7.73 8.75
CA TYR A 438 10.80 6.78 9.68
C TYR A 438 9.86 5.75 9.02
N MET A 439 9.95 5.57 7.69
CA MET A 439 9.21 4.52 7.00
C MET A 439 9.81 3.14 7.24
N VAL A 440 8.97 2.11 7.20
CA VAL A 440 9.41 0.71 7.24
C VAL A 440 10.34 0.46 6.05
N GLY A 441 11.54 -0.07 6.30
CA GLY A 441 12.58 -0.29 5.29
C GLY A 441 13.66 0.81 5.24
N CYS A 442 13.46 1.96 5.89
CA CYS A 442 14.47 3.02 5.95
C CYS A 442 15.59 2.77 6.96
N ASP A 443 15.44 1.79 7.84
CA ASP A 443 16.50 1.26 8.69
C ASP A 443 17.65 0.66 7.87
N VAL A 444 17.34 -0.01 6.77
CA VAL A 444 18.33 -0.56 5.83
C VAL A 444 19.15 0.57 5.17
N TYR A 445 18.46 1.63 4.75
CA TYR A 445 19.08 2.82 4.19
C TYR A 445 19.96 3.55 5.21
N ALA A 446 19.46 3.76 6.43
CA ALA A 446 20.18 4.41 7.51
C ALA A 446 21.47 3.65 7.87
N ALA A 447 21.39 2.32 8.01
CA ALA A 447 22.55 1.47 8.31
C ALA A 447 23.61 1.52 7.19
N TRP A 448 23.18 1.56 5.93
CA TRP A 448 24.09 1.73 4.79
C TRP A 448 24.79 3.09 4.84
N CYS A 449 24.05 4.17 5.07
CA CYS A 449 24.61 5.50 5.11
C CYS A 449 25.54 5.71 6.32
N GLU A 450 25.24 5.11 7.46
CA GLU A 450 26.14 5.08 8.63
C GLU A 450 27.47 4.37 8.29
N ALA A 451 27.39 3.17 7.71
CA ALA A 451 28.58 2.41 7.31
C ALA A 451 29.41 3.13 6.24
N SER A 452 28.74 3.82 5.31
CA SER A 452 29.40 4.59 4.26
C SER A 452 30.06 5.87 4.80
N ALA A 453 29.42 6.57 5.73
CA ALA A 453 30.00 7.74 6.40
C ALA A 453 31.28 7.37 7.17
N ALA A 454 31.28 6.22 7.84
CA ALA A 454 32.48 5.71 8.51
C ALA A 454 33.63 5.43 7.52
N TRP A 455 33.31 5.04 6.29
CA TRP A 455 34.30 4.76 5.25
C TRP A 455 34.85 6.00 4.55
N GLU A 456 34.08 7.10 4.53
CA GLU A 456 34.49 8.39 3.96
C GLU A 456 35.50 9.16 4.81
N GLN A 457 35.73 8.72 6.05
CA GLN A 457 36.64 9.40 6.96
C GLN A 457 38.01 9.68 6.32
N PRO A 458 38.66 10.81 6.69
CA PRO A 458 39.76 11.45 5.94
C PRO A 458 41.01 10.60 5.73
N ALA A 459 41.09 9.41 6.33
CA ALA A 459 42.18 8.45 6.16
C ALA A 459 42.42 8.06 4.69
N SER A 460 41.44 8.21 3.79
CA SER A 460 41.59 7.82 2.39
C SER A 460 42.19 8.91 1.49
N GLY A 461 42.10 10.21 1.82
CA GLY A 461 42.60 11.32 0.98
C GLY A 461 41.99 11.41 -0.44
N ASP A 462 41.12 10.47 -0.82
CA ASP A 462 40.68 10.23 -2.20
C ASP A 462 39.42 11.03 -2.59
N GLY A 463 38.89 11.88 -1.70
CA GLY A 463 37.64 12.61 -1.94
C GLY A 463 36.43 11.69 -2.12
N SER A 464 36.39 10.59 -1.36
CA SER A 464 35.29 9.62 -1.36
C SER A 464 34.00 10.28 -0.89
N SER A 465 32.92 10.12 -1.67
CA SER A 465 31.61 10.67 -1.34
C SER A 465 30.51 9.82 -1.97
N VAL A 466 29.56 9.38 -1.15
CA VAL A 466 28.28 8.76 -1.53
C VAL A 466 27.10 9.70 -1.21
N ARG A 467 27.38 11.00 -1.02
CA ARG A 467 26.40 12.01 -0.60
C ARG A 467 25.19 12.11 -1.54
N HIS A 468 25.32 11.72 -2.80
CA HIS A 468 24.18 11.66 -3.71
C HIS A 468 23.05 10.77 -3.17
N TYR A 469 23.38 9.63 -2.55
CA TYR A 469 22.40 8.74 -1.95
C TYR A 469 22.18 9.04 -0.48
N CYS A 470 23.22 9.40 0.27
CA CYS A 470 23.16 9.51 1.73
C CYS A 470 23.01 10.94 2.27
N GLY A 471 22.99 11.96 1.42
CA GLY A 471 22.94 13.36 1.85
C GLY A 471 21.69 13.76 2.64
N GLY A 472 20.62 12.96 2.57
CA GLY A 472 19.40 13.13 3.36
C GLY A 472 19.32 12.29 4.63
N ALA A 473 20.25 11.36 4.86
CA ALA A 473 20.24 10.52 6.06
C ALA A 473 20.75 11.35 7.25
N GLU A 474 19.94 11.49 8.31
CA GLU A 474 20.30 12.22 9.54
C GLU A 474 21.68 11.81 10.08
N VAL A 475 22.03 10.53 9.95
CA VAL A 475 23.29 9.94 10.41
C VAL A 475 24.50 10.43 9.59
N TYR A 476 24.32 10.73 8.31
CA TYR A 476 25.42 10.99 7.38
C TYR A 476 25.97 12.42 7.47
N GLU A 477 25.14 13.42 7.80
CA GLU A 477 25.61 14.81 7.97
C GLU A 477 26.14 15.14 9.37
N GLY A 478 26.21 14.16 10.29
CA GLY A 478 26.50 14.44 11.70
C GLY A 478 25.48 15.41 12.33
N ALA A 479 24.31 15.55 11.68
CA ALA A 479 23.21 16.35 12.14
C ALA A 479 22.54 15.58 13.27
N SER A 480 23.02 15.80 14.49
CA SER A 480 22.34 15.39 15.70
C SER A 480 20.91 15.94 15.69
N SER A 481 19.98 15.06 15.33
CA SER A 481 18.64 15.00 15.90
C SER A 481 17.74 16.22 15.67
N SER A 482 16.97 16.22 14.58
CA SER A 482 15.55 16.59 14.66
C SER A 482 14.77 16.26 13.38
N SER A 483 14.12 15.10 13.37
CA SER A 483 12.74 14.90 12.90
C SER A 483 12.34 15.64 11.62
N ASP A 484 12.63 15.04 10.46
CA ASP A 484 11.98 15.41 9.20
C ASP A 484 10.59 14.78 9.07
N ILE A 485 9.74 15.03 10.08
CA ILE A 485 8.38 15.49 9.76
C ILE A 485 8.66 16.86 9.12
N PRO A 486 8.17 17.19 7.90
CA PRO A 486 8.42 18.51 7.33
C PRO A 486 8.11 19.53 8.41
N SER A 487 9.14 20.20 8.92
CA SER A 487 9.02 20.98 10.16
C SER A 487 7.79 21.85 10.00
N MET A 488 6.84 21.77 10.95
CA MET A 488 5.65 22.60 10.90
C MET A 488 6.14 24.04 10.80
N LEU A 489 6.05 24.61 9.60
CA LEU A 489 6.50 25.95 9.34
C LEU A 489 5.56 26.84 10.14
N MET A 490 6.05 27.45 11.21
CA MET A 490 5.21 28.26 12.11
C MET A 490 4.78 29.61 11.50
N PHE A 491 4.87 29.75 10.18
CA PHE A 491 4.45 30.92 9.42
C PHE A 491 3.50 30.48 8.31
N PHE A 492 2.58 31.37 7.92
CA PHE A 492 1.61 31.05 6.88
C PHE A 492 2.29 30.70 5.55
N HIS A 493 2.00 29.52 5.01
CA HIS A 493 2.51 29.06 3.72
C HIS A 493 1.39 28.58 2.79
N GLN A 494 1.76 28.39 1.52
CA GLN A 494 0.86 27.99 0.44
C GLN A 494 1.21 26.61 -0.15
N ARG A 495 1.89 25.75 0.62
CA ARG A 495 2.18 24.39 0.16
C ARG A 495 0.90 23.58 0.08
N THR A 496 0.79 22.71 -0.91
CA THR A 496 -0.41 21.88 -1.13
C THR A 496 -0.29 20.49 -0.52
N ARG A 497 0.87 20.12 0.03
CA ARG A 497 1.19 18.78 0.53
C ARG A 497 1.45 18.81 2.04
N GLU A 498 0.38 18.87 2.82
CA GLU A 498 0.45 18.87 4.28
C GLU A 498 -0.54 17.90 4.91
N ILE A 499 -0.10 17.30 6.01
CA ILE A 499 -0.91 16.42 6.82
C ILE A 499 -1.92 17.30 7.57
N LEU A 500 -3.21 17.11 7.30
CA LEU A 500 -4.27 17.96 7.86
C LEU A 500 -4.67 17.54 9.29
N LEU A 501 -4.97 16.25 9.48
CA LEU A 501 -5.53 15.70 10.72
C LEU A 501 -5.08 14.26 10.93
N PHE A 502 -5.12 13.46 9.86
CA PHE A 502 -4.73 12.06 9.86
C PHE A 502 -3.63 11.85 8.84
N ARG A 503 -2.75 10.89 9.10
CA ARG A 503 -1.69 10.49 8.15
C ARG A 503 -2.23 10.12 6.76
N THR A 504 -3.46 9.62 6.69
CA THR A 504 -4.13 9.25 5.44
C THR A 504 -4.78 10.43 4.71
N TRP A 505 -5.02 11.56 5.39
CA TRP A 505 -5.61 12.75 4.77
C TRP A 505 -4.51 13.75 4.39
N LEU A 506 -3.83 13.41 3.29
CA LEU A 506 -2.75 14.19 2.68
C LEU A 506 -3.10 14.46 1.21
N PRO A 507 -3.51 15.67 0.84
CA PRO A 507 -3.77 16.00 -0.55
C PRO A 507 -2.46 15.95 -1.36
N LYS A 508 -2.37 15.01 -2.30
CA LYS A 508 -1.23 14.83 -3.21
C LYS A 508 -1.39 15.65 -4.48
N THR A 509 -2.65 15.84 -4.91
CA THR A 509 -3.01 16.54 -6.15
C THR A 509 -3.74 17.85 -5.89
N THR A 510 -3.74 18.76 -6.87
CA THR A 510 -4.49 20.03 -6.78
C THR A 510 -5.99 19.80 -6.58
N GLY A 511 -6.54 18.77 -7.21
CA GLY A 511 -7.95 18.38 -7.04
C GLY A 511 -8.26 17.94 -5.61
N GLU A 512 -7.38 17.15 -5.01
CA GLU A 512 -7.50 16.74 -3.59
C GLU A 512 -7.32 17.92 -2.64
N ALA A 513 -6.44 18.87 -2.96
CA ALA A 513 -6.27 20.08 -2.15
C ALA A 513 -7.55 20.94 -2.16
N VAL A 514 -8.19 21.10 -3.31
CA VAL A 514 -9.49 21.79 -3.44
C VAL A 514 -10.60 20.99 -2.73
N GLY A 515 -10.61 19.66 -2.87
CA GLY A 515 -11.55 18.80 -2.16
C GLY A 515 -11.42 18.94 -0.63
N SER A 516 -10.18 19.00 -0.13
CA SER A 516 -9.88 19.22 1.28
C SER A 516 -10.35 20.61 1.74
N PHE A 517 -10.13 21.66 0.95
CA PHE A 517 -10.65 23.00 1.22
C PHE A 517 -12.18 23.00 1.40
N ILE A 518 -12.91 22.34 0.49
CA ILE A 518 -14.37 22.23 0.55
C ILE A 518 -14.81 21.45 1.80
N ALA A 519 -14.16 20.33 2.10
CA ALA A 519 -14.47 19.51 3.27
C ALA A 519 -14.25 20.28 4.58
N ILE A 520 -13.16 21.04 4.70
CA ILE A 520 -12.84 21.86 5.88
C ILE A 520 -13.86 22.99 6.07
N THR A 521 -14.27 23.61 4.96
CA THR A 521 -15.32 24.63 4.95
C THR A 521 -16.65 24.04 5.45
N ALA A 522 -17.04 22.88 4.92
CA ALA A 522 -18.26 22.19 5.33
C ALA A 522 -18.22 21.75 6.79
N MET A 523 -17.07 21.25 7.27
CA MET A 523 -16.88 20.84 8.67
C MET A 523 -17.09 22.03 9.63
N SER A 524 -16.53 23.19 9.30
CA SER A 524 -16.67 24.42 10.08
C SER A 524 -18.11 24.95 10.06
N LEU A 525 -18.77 24.89 8.91
CA LEU A 525 -20.20 25.23 8.75
C LEU A 525 -21.10 24.34 9.62
N VAL A 526 -20.84 23.03 9.64
CA VAL A 526 -21.59 22.06 10.45
C VAL A 526 -21.40 22.32 11.95
N SER A 527 -20.19 22.69 12.40
CA SER A 527 -19.97 23.07 13.81
C SER A 527 -20.87 24.24 14.22
N VAL A 528 -20.97 25.30 13.39
CA VAL A 528 -21.86 26.44 13.66
C VAL A 528 -23.34 26.03 13.65
N LEU A 529 -23.73 25.12 12.76
CA LEU A 529 -25.10 24.59 12.70
C LEU A 529 -25.47 23.86 13.98
N LEU A 530 -24.61 22.94 14.43
CA LEU A 530 -24.85 22.16 15.63
C LEU A 530 -24.90 23.06 16.88
N ARG A 531 -24.03 24.08 16.98
CA ARG A 531 -24.05 25.08 18.06
C ARG A 531 -25.38 25.85 18.11
N ASN A 532 -25.89 26.30 16.96
CA ASN A 532 -27.17 27.00 16.90
C ASN A 532 -28.35 26.07 17.22
N ALA A 533 -28.33 24.84 16.70
CA ALA A 533 -29.35 23.83 17.00
C ALA A 533 -29.39 23.50 18.50
N GLN A 534 -28.23 23.36 19.14
CA GLN A 534 -28.14 23.16 20.58
C GLN A 534 -28.76 24.32 21.36
N HIS A 535 -28.43 25.56 21.00
CA HIS A 535 -29.01 26.75 21.63
C HIS A 535 -30.54 26.79 21.48
N ILE A 536 -31.06 26.50 20.27
CA ILE A 536 -32.49 26.44 20.00
C ILE A 536 -33.15 25.35 20.85
N LEU A 537 -32.56 24.16 20.92
CA LEU A 537 -33.07 23.04 21.71
C LEU A 537 -33.18 23.40 23.19
N VAL A 538 -32.11 23.97 23.77
CA VAL A 538 -32.09 24.37 25.19
C VAL A 538 -33.12 25.48 25.45
N THR A 539 -33.25 26.44 24.54
CA THR A 539 -34.25 27.52 24.65
C THR A 539 -35.68 26.99 24.50
N ALA A 540 -35.91 26.05 23.59
CA ALA A 540 -37.20 25.38 23.38
C ALA A 540 -37.62 24.58 24.62
N ALA A 541 -36.66 23.92 25.26
CA ALA A 541 -36.87 23.19 26.49
C ALA A 541 -37.20 24.12 27.67
N ALA A 542 -36.44 25.22 27.81
CA ALA A 542 -36.68 26.22 28.86
C ALA A 542 -38.05 26.91 28.73
N THR A 543 -38.55 27.07 27.50
CA THR A 543 -39.86 27.69 27.22
C THR A 543 -41.03 26.69 27.22
N GLY A 544 -40.79 25.40 27.48
CA GLY A 544 -41.84 24.37 27.51
C GLY A 544 -42.47 24.06 26.14
N ARG A 545 -41.84 24.46 25.03
CA ARG A 545 -42.40 24.32 23.67
C ARG A 545 -42.24 22.93 23.05
N LEU A 546 -41.46 22.03 23.65
CA LEU A 546 -41.21 20.68 23.11
C LEU A 546 -42.39 19.71 23.26
N GLY A 547 -43.57 20.20 23.65
CA GLY A 547 -44.82 19.44 23.67
C GLY A 547 -44.99 18.50 24.86
N PRO A 548 -46.18 17.88 25.02
CA PRO A 548 -46.54 17.08 26.19
C PRO A 548 -45.76 15.77 26.33
N LEU A 549 -45.09 15.30 25.27
CA LEU A 549 -44.20 14.13 25.35
C LEU A 549 -42.88 14.41 26.10
N LEU A 550 -42.53 15.70 26.25
CA LEU A 550 -41.36 16.17 26.99
C LEU A 550 -41.72 17.11 28.15
N ALA A 551 -43.00 17.50 28.26
CA ALA A 551 -43.49 18.28 29.38
C ALA A 551 -43.34 17.46 30.67
N PRO A 552 -42.72 18.02 31.73
CA PRO A 552 -42.68 17.34 33.01
C PRO A 552 -44.12 17.11 33.47
N ASN A 553 -44.52 15.84 33.61
CA ASN A 553 -45.78 15.51 34.27
C ASN A 553 -45.81 16.23 35.62
N LEU A 554 -46.89 16.94 35.89
CA LEU A 554 -47.13 17.72 37.12
C LEU A 554 -47.24 16.87 38.39
N GLU A 555 -46.93 15.57 38.32
CA GLU A 555 -46.84 14.76 39.54
C GLU A 555 -45.59 15.18 40.32
N PRO A 556 -45.74 15.63 41.57
CA PRO A 556 -44.61 16.05 42.39
C PRO A 556 -43.64 14.86 42.53
N PRO A 557 -42.39 14.97 42.06
CA PRO A 557 -41.45 13.88 42.13
C PRO A 557 -41.17 13.56 43.61
N VAL A 558 -41.33 12.29 43.97
CA VAL A 558 -41.03 11.77 45.33
C VAL A 558 -39.54 11.96 45.70
N LEU A 559 -38.68 12.24 44.71
CA LEU A 559 -37.27 12.58 44.86
C LEU A 559 -36.91 13.79 43.97
N TRP A 560 -36.78 14.96 44.58
CA TRP A 560 -36.53 16.25 43.92
C TRP A 560 -35.23 16.33 43.09
N TRP A 561 -34.30 15.39 43.26
CA TRP A 561 -33.02 15.37 42.54
C TRP A 561 -32.99 14.48 41.30
N LEU A 562 -34.00 13.63 41.07
CA LEU A 562 -34.03 12.75 39.90
C LEU A 562 -34.66 13.48 38.70
N PRO A 563 -33.95 13.67 37.59
CA PRO A 563 -34.52 14.30 36.40
C PRO A 563 -35.67 13.46 35.87
N SER A 564 -36.72 14.11 35.38
CA SER A 564 -37.80 13.40 34.69
C SER A 564 -37.24 12.69 33.45
N ARG A 565 -37.88 11.60 32.98
CA ARG A 565 -37.42 10.87 31.77
C ARG A 565 -37.23 11.79 30.56
N GLY A 566 -38.07 12.81 30.41
CA GLY A 566 -37.94 13.82 29.36
C GLY A 566 -36.72 14.74 29.55
N GLN A 567 -36.47 15.21 30.78
CA GLN A 567 -35.26 15.99 31.09
C GLN A 567 -33.99 15.16 30.91
N LEU A 568 -34.00 13.88 31.29
CA LEU A 568 -32.88 12.97 31.08
C LEU A 568 -32.57 12.83 29.58
N LEU A 569 -33.59 12.61 28.74
CA LEU A 569 -33.41 12.50 27.29
C LEU A 569 -32.85 13.80 26.69
N LEU A 570 -33.37 14.95 27.12
CA LEU A 570 -32.91 16.26 26.63
C LEU A 570 -31.46 16.54 27.06
N ASN A 571 -31.11 16.21 28.31
CA ASN A 571 -29.74 16.34 28.82
C ASN A 571 -28.78 15.40 28.07
N LEU A 572 -29.21 14.16 27.81
CA LEU A 572 -28.42 13.20 27.02
C LEU A 572 -28.18 13.73 25.60
N LEU A 573 -29.23 14.20 24.92
CA LEU A 573 -29.13 14.71 23.55
C LEU A 573 -28.28 15.99 23.49
N SER A 574 -28.44 16.91 24.44
CA SER A 574 -27.60 18.10 24.58
C SER A 574 -26.13 17.73 24.83
N SER A 575 -25.86 16.73 25.66
CA SER A 575 -24.51 16.24 25.93
C SER A 575 -23.87 15.62 24.68
N ILE A 576 -24.61 14.84 23.89
CA ILE A 576 -24.12 14.25 22.65
C ILE A 576 -23.77 15.34 21.63
N ILE A 577 -24.66 16.33 21.44
CA ILE A 577 -24.39 17.45 20.54
C ILE A 577 -23.16 18.23 21.00
N THR A 578 -23.02 18.49 22.30
CA THR A 578 -21.86 19.18 22.87
C THR A 578 -20.55 18.44 22.58
N LEU A 579 -20.55 17.10 22.72
CA LEU A 579 -19.38 16.27 22.45
C LEU A 579 -18.97 16.32 20.97
N VAL A 580 -19.94 16.22 20.06
CA VAL A 580 -19.68 16.33 18.61
C VAL A 580 -19.15 17.71 18.25
N VAL A 581 -19.79 18.78 18.75
CA VAL A 581 -19.34 20.16 18.52
C VAL A 581 -17.92 20.37 19.01
N SER A 582 -17.62 19.96 20.24
CA SER A 582 -16.28 20.11 20.84
C SER A 582 -15.22 19.36 20.03
N THR A 583 -15.54 18.18 19.51
CA THR A 583 -14.63 17.40 18.65
C THR A 583 -14.36 18.12 17.33
N LEU A 584 -15.41 18.65 16.68
CA LEU A 584 -15.28 19.40 15.43
C LEU A 584 -14.46 20.68 15.63
N ASP A 585 -14.62 21.37 16.75
CA ASP A 585 -13.86 22.58 17.05
C ASP A 585 -12.38 22.30 17.34
N LEU A 586 -12.07 21.18 17.99
CA LEU A 586 -10.68 20.73 18.14
C LEU A 586 -10.08 20.37 16.77
N PHE A 587 -10.84 19.73 15.89
CA PHE A 587 -10.38 19.42 14.54
C PHE A 587 -10.15 20.67 13.70
N THR A 588 -11.06 21.66 13.70
CA THR A 588 -10.84 22.93 12.98
C THR A 588 -9.65 23.71 13.56
N MET A 589 -9.45 23.67 14.88
CA MET A 589 -8.29 24.26 15.55
C MET A 589 -6.98 23.58 15.11
N LEU A 590 -6.92 22.24 15.07
CA LEU A 590 -5.75 21.51 14.61
C LEU A 590 -5.43 21.83 13.15
N ILE A 591 -6.45 21.93 12.29
CA ILE A 591 -6.26 22.34 10.90
C ILE A 591 -5.73 23.77 10.81
N ALA A 592 -6.24 24.71 11.60
CA ALA A 592 -5.72 26.08 11.64
C ALA A 592 -4.25 26.14 12.10
N MET A 593 -3.84 25.23 12.99
CA MET A 593 -2.45 25.09 13.45
C MET A 593 -1.48 24.51 12.41
N THR A 594 -1.97 24.05 11.25
CA THR A 594 -1.08 23.67 10.12
C THR A 594 -0.41 24.88 9.46
N PHE A 595 -0.84 26.10 9.77
CA PHE A 595 -0.36 27.34 9.13
C PHE A 595 -0.50 27.37 7.60
N ASN A 596 -1.32 26.51 7.02
CA ASN A 596 -1.65 26.60 5.61
C ASN A 596 -2.63 27.75 5.36
N GLY A 597 -2.24 28.75 4.56
CA GLY A 597 -3.08 29.91 4.28
C GLY A 597 -4.42 29.54 3.62
N ALA A 598 -4.44 28.54 2.75
CA ALA A 598 -5.66 28.11 2.07
C ALA A 598 -6.61 27.39 3.05
N TYR A 599 -6.11 26.46 3.86
CA TYR A 599 -6.94 25.73 4.82
C TYR A 599 -7.41 26.61 5.98
N PHE A 600 -6.58 27.54 6.44
CA PHE A 600 -6.99 28.56 7.39
C PHE A 600 -8.16 29.41 6.83
N ALA A 601 -8.05 29.88 5.59
CA ALA A 601 -9.12 30.60 4.92
C ALA A 601 -10.40 29.76 4.79
N ALA A 602 -10.29 28.46 4.53
CA ALA A 602 -11.43 27.53 4.49
C ALA A 602 -12.17 27.46 5.83
N VAL A 603 -11.44 27.37 6.95
CA VAL A 603 -12.02 27.37 8.30
C VAL A 603 -12.78 28.68 8.55
N VAL A 604 -12.13 29.82 8.32
CA VAL A 604 -12.74 31.15 8.51
C VAL A 604 -13.99 31.33 7.63
N LEU A 605 -13.91 30.93 6.37
CA LEU A 605 -15.02 31.03 5.42
C LEU A 605 -16.20 30.15 5.84
N GLY A 606 -15.95 28.92 6.31
CA GLY A 606 -17.00 28.04 6.81
C GLY A 606 -17.71 28.58 8.06
N TYR A 607 -16.97 29.10 9.04
CA TYR A 607 -17.56 29.77 10.21
C TYR A 607 -18.37 31.02 9.80
N GLY A 608 -17.81 31.85 8.91
CA GLY A 608 -18.48 33.04 8.40
C GLY A 608 -19.81 32.72 7.71
N LEU A 609 -19.81 31.77 6.77
CA LEU A 609 -21.02 31.31 6.09
C LEU A 609 -22.05 30.73 7.07
N GLY A 610 -21.61 29.95 8.06
CA GLY A 610 -22.52 29.40 9.07
C GLY A 610 -23.21 30.48 9.89
N THR A 611 -22.48 31.51 10.31
CA THR A 611 -23.07 32.62 11.06
C THR A 611 -24.04 33.44 10.22
N LEU A 612 -23.74 33.66 8.93
CA LEU A 612 -24.61 34.40 8.03
C LEU A 612 -25.91 33.65 7.75
N LEU A 613 -25.83 32.36 7.44
CA LEU A 613 -27.01 31.54 7.10
C LEU A 613 -27.92 31.31 8.32
N LEU A 614 -27.34 31.11 9.49
CA LEU A 614 -28.10 30.69 10.69
C LEU A 614 -28.36 31.83 11.67
N GLY A 615 -27.70 32.98 11.54
CA GLY A 615 -27.89 34.14 12.40
C GLY A 615 -29.34 34.63 12.39
N HIS A 616 -29.93 34.74 11.19
CA HIS A 616 -31.34 35.14 11.05
C HIS A 616 -32.31 34.11 11.64
N LEU A 617 -32.02 32.81 11.54
CA LEU A 617 -32.86 31.76 12.14
C LEU A 617 -32.86 31.88 13.66
N ARG A 618 -31.70 32.14 14.27
CA ARG A 618 -31.58 32.35 15.72
C ARG A 618 -32.36 33.58 16.18
N GLU A 619 -32.22 34.71 15.49
CA GLU A 619 -32.96 35.94 15.81
C GLU A 619 -34.47 35.76 15.66
N ASN A 620 -34.92 35.16 14.55
CA ASN A 620 -36.35 34.90 14.33
C ASN A 620 -36.92 33.95 15.39
N TYR A 621 -36.17 32.90 15.76
CA TYR A 621 -36.56 31.99 16.82
C TYR A 621 -36.72 32.72 18.16
N GLN A 622 -35.78 33.59 18.53
CA GLN A 622 -35.85 34.42 19.74
C GLN A 622 -37.04 35.38 19.71
N ARG A 623 -37.28 36.07 18.59
CA ARG A 623 -38.45 36.96 18.45
C ARG A 623 -39.76 36.21 18.63
N HIS A 624 -39.89 35.01 18.07
CA HIS A 624 -41.10 34.19 18.21
C HIS A 624 -41.28 33.55 19.59
N THR A 625 -40.21 33.39 20.37
CA THR A 625 -40.29 32.86 21.74
C THR A 625 -40.58 33.95 22.76
N TYR A 626 -39.94 35.12 22.65
CA TYR A 626 -40.12 36.21 23.61
C TYR A 626 -41.24 37.21 23.24
N GLY A 627 -41.56 37.38 21.95
CA GLY A 627 -42.53 38.38 21.47
C GLY A 627 -44.00 38.04 21.72
N ALA A 628 -44.32 36.80 22.12
CA ALA A 628 -45.70 36.37 22.35
C ALA A 628 -46.23 36.68 23.77
N ALA A 629 -45.39 37.21 24.67
CA ALA A 629 -45.70 37.32 26.10
C ALA A 629 -45.86 38.76 26.61
N SER A 630 -46.13 39.74 25.75
CA SER A 630 -46.63 41.04 26.21
C SER A 630 -48.15 41.07 26.03
N PRO A 631 -48.95 40.75 27.05
CA PRO A 631 -50.34 41.17 27.03
C PRO A 631 -50.32 42.69 26.95
N SER A 632 -50.67 43.25 25.79
CA SER A 632 -51.06 44.66 25.73
C SER A 632 -52.04 44.88 26.88
N PRO A 633 -51.79 45.82 27.80
CA PRO A 633 -52.74 46.15 28.84
C PRO A 633 -53.96 46.76 28.15
N THR A 634 -54.91 45.91 27.78
CA THR A 634 -56.23 46.30 27.35
C THR A 634 -57.00 46.75 28.59
N GLY A 635 -57.08 48.06 28.75
CA GLY A 635 -57.94 48.77 29.69
C GLY A 635 -57.24 50.08 30.06
N ILE A 636 -57.82 51.27 29.96
CA ILE A 636 -59.23 51.65 30.15
C ILE A 636 -59.46 52.93 29.33
N ALA A 637 -60.54 52.95 28.54
CA ALA A 637 -61.07 54.19 28.00
C ALA A 637 -61.92 54.88 29.09
N GLY A 638 -61.64 56.17 29.34
CA GLY A 638 -62.62 57.13 29.87
C GLY A 638 -62.43 57.56 31.32
N GLY A 639 -62.10 58.85 31.53
CA GLY A 639 -62.31 59.56 32.79
C GLY A 639 -61.32 60.69 33.04
N ASP A 640 -61.78 61.93 32.89
CA ASP A 640 -61.10 63.19 33.21
C ASP A 640 -60.72 63.33 34.70
N MET A 641 -59.54 63.88 35.01
CA MET A 641 -59.21 64.77 36.17
C MET A 641 -57.67 64.95 36.18
N GLU A 642 -57.16 66.12 35.84
CA GLU A 642 -56.93 67.26 36.76
C GLU A 642 -55.67 67.08 37.63
N SER A 643 -54.69 67.97 37.37
CA SER A 643 -53.65 68.51 38.24
C SER A 643 -53.41 67.85 39.61
N CYS A 644 -52.15 67.49 39.90
CA CYS A 644 -51.35 68.18 40.93
C CYS A 644 -49.92 67.64 41.04
N CYS A 645 -48.94 68.57 40.97
CA CYS A 645 -47.64 68.43 41.60
C CYS A 645 -47.79 68.23 43.11
N GLY A 646 -46.96 67.39 43.72
CA GLY A 646 -46.85 67.31 45.17
C GLY A 646 -45.97 66.16 45.63
N GLY A 647 -44.73 66.50 46.01
CA GLY A 647 -43.77 65.52 46.52
C GLY A 647 -44.11 65.01 47.92
N SER A 648 -43.49 63.89 48.28
CA SER A 648 -42.97 63.66 49.63
C SER A 648 -41.95 62.53 49.62
N ALA A 649 -40.93 62.74 50.45
CA ALA A 649 -39.72 61.97 50.58
C ALA A 649 -39.86 60.86 51.64
N VAL A 650 -39.18 59.71 51.40
CA VAL A 650 -38.43 58.86 52.38
C VAL A 650 -39.30 58.07 53.41
N PRO A 651 -38.91 56.87 53.95
CA PRO A 651 -37.56 56.28 54.08
C PRO A 651 -37.34 54.83 53.60
N PRO A 652 -36.07 54.34 53.67
CA PRO A 652 -35.67 53.02 53.21
C PRO A 652 -35.92 51.95 54.26
N ALA A 653 -36.30 50.74 53.81
CA ALA A 653 -36.28 49.54 54.64
C ALA A 653 -35.34 48.50 54.02
N THR A 654 -34.26 48.27 54.75
CA THR A 654 -33.25 47.24 54.63
C THR A 654 -33.86 45.85 54.84
N ILE A 655 -33.65 44.89 53.91
CA ILE A 655 -33.59 43.46 54.24
C ILE A 655 -32.38 42.83 53.56
N ILE A 656 -31.66 42.09 54.39
CA ILE A 656 -30.37 41.43 54.24
C ILE A 656 -30.50 40.17 53.38
N GLY A 657 -29.48 39.90 52.56
CA GLY A 657 -29.48 38.84 51.56
C GLY A 657 -29.20 37.42 52.05
N LEU A 658 -29.32 36.49 51.11
CA LEU A 658 -28.66 35.18 51.10
C LEU A 658 -28.30 34.88 49.63
N GLY A 659 -27.05 34.49 49.42
CA GLY A 659 -26.34 34.58 48.14
C GLY A 659 -26.75 33.57 47.06
N SER A 660 -26.51 33.97 45.81
CA SER A 660 -26.31 33.08 44.68
C SER A 660 -25.03 33.49 43.97
N SER A 661 -24.05 32.59 44.00
CA SER A 661 -22.74 32.73 43.37
C SER A 661 -22.88 32.88 41.86
N ALA A 662 -22.41 34.03 41.35
CA ALA A 662 -22.11 34.22 39.95
C ALA A 662 -20.81 33.46 39.61
N ILE A 663 -20.88 32.49 38.71
CA ILE A 663 -19.69 32.01 38.00
C ILE A 663 -19.50 32.95 36.80
N ASN A 664 -18.57 33.88 36.98
CA ASN A 664 -17.94 34.66 35.93
C ASN A 664 -17.10 33.72 35.05
N GLY A 665 -17.47 33.58 33.78
CA GLY A 665 -16.61 33.02 32.73
C GLY A 665 -16.28 34.12 31.73
N GLY A 666 -15.28 34.94 32.05
CA GLY A 666 -14.72 35.95 31.17
C GLY A 666 -13.83 35.33 30.09
N GLY A 667 -14.13 35.62 28.83
CA GLY A 667 -13.23 35.45 27.69
C GLY A 667 -13.06 36.80 27.01
N ASN A 668 -11.88 37.39 27.15
CA ASN A 668 -11.51 38.70 26.63
C ASN A 668 -11.58 38.74 25.09
N ALA A 669 -12.41 39.62 24.55
CA ALA A 669 -12.26 40.13 23.20
C ALA A 669 -11.20 41.25 23.22
N MET A 670 -10.07 41.05 22.53
CA MET A 670 -9.18 42.17 22.16
C MET A 670 -9.90 43.03 21.13
N ALA A 671 -10.51 44.12 21.57
CA ALA A 671 -10.86 45.25 20.72
C ALA A 671 -9.63 46.15 20.59
N VAL A 672 -8.98 46.14 19.42
CA VAL A 672 -7.97 47.14 19.07
C VAL A 672 -8.69 48.45 18.77
N THR A 673 -8.53 49.42 19.66
CA THR A 673 -8.98 50.80 19.49
C THR A 673 -7.99 51.53 18.59
N ALA A 674 -8.39 51.92 17.38
CA ALA A 674 -7.64 52.83 16.52
C ALA A 674 -7.98 54.28 16.90
N ALA A 675 -6.97 55.00 17.38
CA ALA A 675 -7.04 56.43 17.64
C ALA A 675 -6.89 57.24 16.33
N ASN A 676 -7.68 58.31 16.24
CA ASN A 676 -7.68 59.31 15.17
C ASN A 676 -6.30 59.94 14.90
N GLY A 677 -5.96 60.09 13.62
CA GLY A 677 -4.87 60.96 13.18
C GLY A 677 -4.86 61.21 11.67
N GLY A 678 -5.18 62.45 11.29
CA GLY A 678 -4.54 63.14 10.15
C GLY A 678 -5.03 62.83 8.74
N ILE A 679 -5.91 63.69 8.22
CA ILE A 679 -6.23 63.81 6.79
C ILE A 679 -5.00 64.31 6.04
N GLY A 680 -4.45 63.48 5.15
CA GLY A 680 -3.40 63.83 4.19
C GLY A 680 -3.77 63.31 2.81
N SER A 681 -4.25 64.22 1.96
CA SER A 681 -4.56 63.98 0.55
C SER A 681 -3.31 63.61 -0.24
N PHE A 682 -3.29 62.48 -0.95
CA PHE A 682 -2.26 62.18 -1.95
C PHE A 682 -2.86 61.52 -3.20
N ARG A 683 -2.57 62.15 -4.34
CA ARG A 683 -2.96 61.78 -5.71
C ARG A 683 -2.40 60.41 -6.11
N VAL A 684 -3.25 59.60 -6.74
CA VAL A 684 -2.83 58.46 -7.57
C VAL A 684 -2.26 59.02 -8.89
N SER A 685 -0.97 58.80 -9.13
CA SER A 685 -0.34 58.99 -10.44
C SER A 685 0.06 57.62 -10.98
N SER A 686 -0.58 57.23 -12.07
CA SER A 686 -0.26 56.05 -12.86
C SER A 686 1.15 56.16 -13.44
N ARG A 687 1.99 55.15 -13.23
CA ARG A 687 3.22 54.97 -14.02
C ARG A 687 3.32 53.53 -14.52
N GLN A 688 3.47 53.45 -15.84
CA GLN A 688 3.84 52.26 -16.61
C GLN A 688 5.14 51.65 -16.07
N VAL A 689 5.20 50.32 -16.05
CA VAL A 689 6.46 49.59 -15.96
C VAL A 689 6.83 49.13 -17.36
N GLU A 690 7.98 49.63 -17.78
CA GLU A 690 8.67 49.46 -19.04
C GLU A 690 9.39 48.10 -19.07
N LEU A 691 9.23 47.37 -20.17
CA LEU A 691 10.03 46.19 -20.52
C LEU A 691 11.46 46.62 -20.80
N THR A 692 12.44 45.97 -20.18
CA THR A 692 13.83 46.02 -20.65
C THR A 692 14.39 44.63 -20.90
N ASP A 693 14.72 44.46 -22.17
CA ASP A 693 15.52 43.42 -22.81
C ASP A 693 16.96 43.41 -22.28
N GLY A 694 17.64 42.27 -22.36
CA GLY A 694 19.00 42.14 -21.81
C GLY A 694 19.66 40.80 -22.10
N ARG A 695 20.04 40.58 -23.36
CA ARG A 695 20.86 39.46 -23.83
C ARG A 695 22.36 39.82 -23.82
N ARG A 696 23.18 38.84 -23.41
CA ARG A 696 24.63 38.62 -23.65
C ARG A 696 25.68 39.47 -22.92
N SER A 697 26.49 38.76 -22.13
CA SER A 697 27.94 38.57 -22.40
C SER A 697 28.28 37.11 -22.12
#